data_AF-A0A9Q0LGS7-F1
#
_entry.id   AF-A0A9Q0LGS7-F1
#
_cell.length_a   1.000
_cell.length_b   1.000
_cell.length_c   1.000
_cell.angle_alpha   90.00
_cell.angle_beta   90.00
_cell.angle_gamma   90.00
#
_symmetry.space_group_name_H-M   'P 1'
#
loop_
_entity.id
_entity.type
_entity.pdbx_description
1 polymer ?
#
loop_
_entity_poly.entity_id
_entity_poly.type
_entity_poly.pdbx_seq_one_letter_code
_entity_poly.pdbx_strand_id
1 'polypeptide(L)'
;MDNQKIDPITLFEKEIEWEPISEILFKASEEMKLGDTIQTDNFILKKFINAADIGNVLMDSGIKKKDDEMFSIEETKGTFPLEKLTAKQLLGIMDKLLSYESSFLNGYNIAQSIFSCLYCYYVDDIKIPALKLFCESVLFHSNIIIDLVRITQVYQETEDFLTYLFDFKLKNDPKIIDDLKEMENQIQQRIEVIHKEKKEPTNEENTISFDCILDGISEEKFLHSLLIRIQFRICWLNIHQELIGETVKKENLDNFKQNIEKAIIILKEIESNCFVPNSNLNNNENNNENNIENNIEIPGFNDDINRRRIAPIQPPTNIHIHTFSESIQYFLKILNENLQIHAILESINFNNINHKNACEIRETSFTAEISHLFYHFLQKKPELVSRARLFKLFFDFPQSNNLSLSKFIEFSMIDYGINPKYFKEETAQKLCSIMETPIKRIQQNYCEDVTRSHQKYKKLFNFWSIFTRQGTIVDSHFFDPKKEINNLKTLDEIQRNIYIVEKHPFSCWMVDISLEICIHYLLIGFQLEIYSISECSMIFWYLNFLTSIKYQTAYAATIVKMKNKEIAKTNKNQVNKSFVPRKKNISKKKMAKNREKELKKQKVLQENANTFYMLFLHLQQEFTRGLTNLFFSFEKDGLVESNRNSKAKYIDEEQIFNERFGRFSSVVNPPKTYQDFVEKTNYPQIESSVLYQNALNSFKECQQICKQIEDRKSKFETKSCLSDEVAIIKRLCFENIIGINLISSIKKKGDKPRITLRFDQHPWLPQFKVSH
;
A
#
# COMPACT_ATOMS: atom_id res chain seq x y z
N MET A 1 -50.26 8.75 28.16
CA MET A 1 -49.43 9.95 28.39
C MET A 1 -48.53 10.07 27.20
N ASP A 2 -48.91 10.99 26.32
CA ASP A 2 -48.43 11.13 24.95
C ASP A 2 -46.95 11.52 24.91
N ASN A 3 -46.14 10.72 24.22
CA ASN A 3 -44.81 11.10 23.79
C ASN A 3 -44.95 12.01 22.56
N GLN A 4 -45.23 13.30 22.81
CA GLN A 4 -45.07 14.33 21.80
C GLN A 4 -43.58 14.43 21.45
N LYS A 5 -43.25 14.13 20.20
CA LYS A 5 -41.99 14.54 19.57
C LYS A 5 -41.95 16.06 19.63
N ILE A 6 -41.08 16.60 20.48
CA ILE A 6 -40.80 18.03 20.53
C ILE A 6 -39.92 18.33 19.32
N ASP A 7 -40.48 19.03 18.34
CA ASP A 7 -39.71 19.59 17.22
C ASP A 7 -38.75 20.65 17.78
N PRO A 8 -37.43 20.59 17.54
CA PRO A 8 -36.48 21.57 18.09
C PRO A 8 -36.75 23.01 17.63
N ILE A 9 -37.55 23.20 16.57
CA ILE A 9 -38.01 24.50 16.09
C ILE A 9 -39.11 25.09 16.99
N THR A 10 -39.99 24.26 17.56
CA THR A 10 -41.07 24.73 18.46
C THR A 10 -40.59 25.23 19.83
N LEU A 11 -39.31 25.02 20.17
CA LEU A 11 -38.67 25.65 21.33
C LEU A 11 -38.25 27.12 21.07
N PHE A 12 -38.16 27.53 19.80
CA PHE A 12 -37.83 28.91 19.40
C PHE A 12 -39.07 29.80 19.18
N GLU A 13 -40.29 29.26 19.34
CA GLU A 13 -41.55 30.00 19.21
C GLU A 13 -42.04 30.61 20.54
N LYS A 14 -41.26 30.55 21.62
CA LYS A 14 -41.42 31.54 22.67
C LYS A 14 -40.90 32.86 22.10
N GLU A 15 -41.70 33.92 22.14
CA GLU A 15 -41.32 35.28 21.76
C GLU A 15 -39.99 35.67 22.44
N ILE A 16 -38.88 35.47 21.73
CA ILE A 16 -37.57 35.96 22.13
C ILE A 16 -37.52 37.41 21.66
N GLU A 17 -37.61 38.37 22.58
CA GLU A 17 -37.32 39.76 22.28
C GLU A 17 -35.82 39.91 21.97
N TRP A 18 -35.50 40.30 20.73
CA TRP A 18 -34.13 40.55 20.29
C TRP A 18 -33.77 42.01 20.53
N GLU A 19 -32.75 42.29 21.34
CA GLU A 19 -32.21 43.65 21.53
C GLU A 19 -30.99 43.89 20.62
N PRO A 20 -30.94 44.98 19.84
CA PRO A 20 -29.81 45.28 18.97
C PRO A 20 -28.60 45.78 19.76
N ILE A 21 -27.47 45.06 19.70
CA ILE A 21 -26.23 45.39 20.42
C ILE A 21 -25.14 46.04 19.53
N SER A 22 -25.44 46.34 18.27
CA SER A 22 -24.46 46.80 17.28
C SER A 22 -23.72 48.08 17.70
N GLU A 23 -24.40 49.06 18.29
CA GLU A 23 -23.77 50.32 18.73
C GLU A 23 -22.70 50.12 19.81
N ILE A 24 -22.94 49.17 20.73
CA ILE A 24 -21.99 48.84 21.79
C ILE A 24 -20.73 48.22 21.19
N LEU A 25 -20.90 47.31 20.21
CA LEU A 25 -19.78 46.66 19.52
C LEU A 25 -18.94 47.66 18.71
N PHE A 26 -19.56 48.61 18.01
CA PHE A 26 -18.82 49.63 17.27
C PHE A 26 -18.01 50.55 18.19
N LYS A 27 -18.60 51.04 19.29
CA LYS A 27 -17.87 51.86 20.28
C LYS A 27 -16.70 51.11 20.90
N ALA A 28 -16.91 49.85 21.30
CA ALA A 28 -15.84 49.01 21.82
C ALA A 28 -14.71 48.81 20.78
N SER A 29 -15.06 48.64 19.50
CA SER A 29 -14.07 48.49 18.43
C SER A 29 -13.23 49.75 18.18
N GLU A 30 -13.79 50.95 18.39
CA GLU A 30 -13.07 52.22 18.27
C GLU A 30 -12.03 52.41 19.39
N GLU A 31 -12.25 51.81 20.56
CA GLU A 31 -11.32 51.85 21.69
C GLU A 31 -10.16 50.85 21.55
N MET A 32 -10.27 49.87 20.65
CA MET A 32 -9.24 48.83 20.43
C MET A 32 -8.08 49.37 19.58
N LYS A 33 -6.85 48.93 19.90
CA LYS A 33 -5.66 49.23 19.10
C LYS A 33 -5.39 48.13 18.08
N LEU A 34 -4.61 48.47 17.06
CA LEU A 34 -4.18 47.52 16.04
C LEU A 34 -3.35 46.39 16.68
N GLY A 35 -3.87 45.17 16.60
CA GLY A 35 -3.28 43.97 17.21
C GLY A 35 -4.01 43.48 18.47
N ASP A 36 -4.96 44.24 19.02
CA ASP A 36 -5.79 43.80 20.14
C ASP A 36 -6.84 42.79 19.67
N THR A 37 -7.11 41.77 20.48
CA THR A 37 -8.16 40.78 20.24
C THR A 37 -8.92 40.51 21.53
N ILE A 38 -10.26 40.59 21.49
CA ILE A 38 -11.11 40.19 22.61
C ILE A 38 -11.48 38.72 22.41
N GLN A 39 -11.01 37.87 23.33
CA GLN A 39 -11.27 36.43 23.31
C GLN A 39 -11.27 35.89 24.73
N THR A 40 -11.76 34.67 24.93
CA THR A 40 -11.67 34.00 26.24
C THR A 40 -10.25 33.52 26.50
N ASP A 41 -9.84 33.45 27.78
CA ASP A 41 -8.47 33.05 28.16
C ASP A 41 -8.05 31.66 27.64
N ASN A 42 -9.03 30.77 27.40
CA ASN A 42 -8.80 29.42 26.91
C ASN A 42 -8.86 29.30 25.38
N PHE A 43 -9.18 30.38 24.66
CA PHE A 43 -9.25 30.35 23.21
C PHE A 43 -7.85 30.47 22.59
N ILE A 44 -7.54 29.56 21.67
CA ILE A 44 -6.25 29.51 20.97
C ILE A 44 -6.47 30.01 19.55
N LEU A 45 -5.81 31.11 19.16
CA LEU A 45 -5.93 31.73 17.83
C LEU A 45 -5.65 30.76 16.67
N LYS A 46 -4.87 29.69 16.88
CA LYS A 46 -4.68 28.63 15.87
C LYS A 46 -6.01 28.00 15.41
N LYS A 47 -7.03 27.94 16.28
CA LYS A 47 -8.36 27.41 15.90
C LYS A 47 -9.09 28.31 14.91
N PHE A 48 -8.79 29.62 14.92
CA PHE A 48 -9.37 30.59 13.99
C PHE A 48 -8.91 30.37 12.54
N ILE A 49 -7.75 29.75 12.31
CA ILE A 49 -7.23 29.47 10.95
C ILE A 49 -8.20 28.59 10.14
N ASN A 50 -9.00 27.76 10.80
CA ASN A 50 -9.97 26.88 10.16
C ASN A 50 -11.40 27.47 10.12
N ALA A 51 -11.60 28.73 10.54
CA ALA A 51 -12.90 29.35 10.53
C ALA A 51 -13.38 29.62 9.09
N ALA A 52 -14.67 29.44 8.85
CA ALA A 52 -15.29 29.85 7.59
C ALA A 52 -15.40 31.39 7.53
N ASP A 53 -15.14 31.95 6.36
CA ASP A 53 -15.18 33.39 6.09
C ASP A 53 -16.42 33.71 5.25
N ILE A 54 -17.39 34.38 5.86
CA ILE A 54 -18.68 34.71 5.24
C ILE A 54 -18.47 35.86 4.24
N GLY A 55 -19.03 35.72 3.03
CA GLY A 55 -18.84 36.70 1.96
C GLY A 55 -17.65 36.41 1.04
N ASN A 56 -16.81 35.42 1.39
CA ASN A 56 -15.71 34.97 0.55
C ASN A 56 -16.14 33.81 -0.35
N VAL A 57 -16.08 33.98 -1.67
CA VAL A 57 -16.55 32.99 -2.66
C VAL A 57 -15.90 31.61 -2.49
N LEU A 58 -14.64 31.56 -2.01
CA LEU A 58 -13.89 30.32 -1.86
C LEU A 58 -14.14 29.59 -0.53
N MET A 59 -14.64 30.29 0.49
CA MET A 59 -14.81 29.76 1.85
C MET A 59 -16.27 29.65 2.26
N ASP A 60 -17.13 30.48 1.69
CA ASP A 60 -18.54 30.55 1.99
C ASP A 60 -19.35 29.59 1.12
N SER A 61 -19.81 28.52 1.73
CA SER A 61 -20.73 27.55 1.12
C SER A 61 -22.12 28.13 0.79
N GLY A 62 -22.49 29.25 1.39
CA GLY A 62 -23.78 29.92 1.21
C GLY A 62 -23.84 30.86 0.00
N ILE A 63 -22.70 31.21 -0.61
CA ILE A 63 -22.66 32.07 -1.79
C ILE A 63 -23.12 31.31 -3.03
N LYS A 64 -24.22 31.80 -3.62
CA LYS A 64 -24.72 31.34 -4.92
C LYS A 64 -23.69 31.67 -6.01
N LYS A 65 -23.34 30.68 -6.83
CA LYS A 65 -22.69 30.95 -8.13
C LYS A 65 -23.74 31.56 -9.06
N LYS A 66 -23.30 32.36 -10.04
CA LYS A 66 -24.19 33.17 -10.89
C LYS A 66 -25.27 32.39 -11.64
N ASP A 67 -25.12 31.07 -11.79
CA ASP A 67 -26.02 30.21 -12.56
C ASP A 67 -26.59 29.02 -11.75
N ASP A 68 -26.36 28.96 -10.43
CA ASP A 68 -26.83 27.85 -9.58
C ASP A 68 -28.03 28.24 -8.70
N GLU A 69 -29.19 27.67 -8.99
CA GLU A 69 -30.30 27.62 -8.03
C GLU A 69 -29.97 26.57 -6.96
N MET A 70 -29.52 27.03 -5.79
CA MET A 70 -29.40 26.16 -4.61
C MET A 70 -30.80 25.78 -4.10
N PHE A 71 -31.28 24.61 -4.50
CA PHE A 71 -32.49 24.01 -3.94
C PHE A 71 -32.22 23.41 -2.56
N SER A 72 -33.17 23.56 -1.65
CA SER A 72 -33.22 22.69 -0.47
C SER A 72 -33.54 21.25 -0.89
N ILE A 73 -33.14 20.25 -0.10
CA ILE A 73 -33.44 18.84 -0.41
C ILE A 73 -34.96 18.67 -0.60
N GLU A 74 -35.77 19.26 0.28
CA GLU A 74 -37.25 19.20 0.17
C GLU A 74 -37.79 19.83 -1.12
N GLU A 75 -37.20 20.93 -1.58
CA GLU A 75 -37.58 21.60 -2.84
C GLU A 75 -37.25 20.77 -4.09
N THR A 76 -36.31 19.84 -4.00
CA THR A 76 -36.00 18.93 -5.12
C THR A 76 -37.03 17.82 -5.30
N LYS A 77 -37.91 17.59 -4.31
CA LYS A 77 -38.92 16.54 -4.42
C LYS A 77 -39.96 16.92 -5.46
N GLY A 78 -39.99 16.18 -6.57
CA GLY A 78 -40.91 16.42 -7.69
C GLY A 78 -40.28 17.13 -8.89
N THR A 79 -38.99 17.50 -8.82
CA THR A 79 -38.25 18.06 -9.99
C THR A 79 -37.73 16.99 -10.95
N PHE A 80 -37.80 15.72 -10.56
CA PHE A 80 -37.34 14.57 -11.34
C PHE A 80 -38.33 13.40 -11.26
N PRO A 81 -38.43 12.57 -12.31
CA PRO A 81 -39.41 11.50 -12.38
C PRO A 81 -39.03 10.29 -11.51
N LEU A 82 -39.96 9.88 -10.63
CA LEU A 82 -39.85 8.69 -9.76
C LEU A 82 -40.73 7.51 -10.22
N GLU A 83 -41.73 7.78 -11.06
CA GLU A 83 -42.75 6.80 -11.44
C GLU A 83 -42.57 6.20 -12.83
N LYS A 84 -42.20 7.02 -13.82
CA LYS A 84 -42.03 6.60 -15.22
C LYS A 84 -40.81 7.28 -15.82
N LEU A 85 -39.96 6.49 -16.47
CA LEU A 85 -38.76 6.93 -17.17
C LEU A 85 -38.73 6.35 -18.58
N THR A 86 -38.05 7.01 -19.50
CA THR A 86 -37.73 6.41 -20.79
C THR A 86 -36.60 5.39 -20.63
N ALA A 87 -36.54 4.39 -21.49
CA ALA A 87 -35.49 3.37 -21.49
C ALA A 87 -34.08 3.99 -21.51
N LYS A 88 -33.89 5.05 -22.31
CA LYS A 88 -32.63 5.79 -22.39
C LYS A 88 -32.29 6.53 -21.09
N GLN A 89 -33.27 7.18 -20.48
CA GLN A 89 -33.07 7.87 -19.20
C GLN A 89 -32.74 6.89 -18.08
N LEU A 90 -33.45 5.76 -17.99
CA LEU A 90 -33.19 4.73 -16.98
C LEU A 90 -31.76 4.20 -17.06
N LEU A 91 -31.32 3.78 -18.26
CA LEU A 91 -29.96 3.29 -18.48
C LEU A 91 -28.92 4.40 -18.25
N GLY A 92 -29.21 5.63 -18.69
CA GLY A 92 -28.35 6.78 -18.46
C GLY A 92 -28.17 7.13 -16.98
N ILE A 93 -29.22 7.02 -16.16
CA ILE A 93 -29.14 7.20 -14.70
C ILE A 93 -28.21 6.14 -14.08
N MET A 94 -28.33 4.87 -14.50
CA MET A 94 -27.45 3.80 -14.02
C MET A 94 -25.98 4.03 -14.40
N ASP A 95 -25.71 4.44 -15.63
CA ASP A 95 -24.36 4.73 -16.14
C ASP A 95 -23.74 5.96 -15.43
N LYS A 96 -24.56 7.00 -15.21
CA LYS A 96 -24.14 8.17 -14.45
C LYS A 96 -23.86 7.79 -12.99
N LEU A 97 -24.69 6.98 -12.35
CA LEU A 97 -24.44 6.45 -11.00
C LEU A 97 -23.11 5.67 -10.89
N LEU A 98 -22.76 4.85 -11.90
CA LEU A 98 -21.44 4.18 -11.94
C LEU A 98 -20.29 5.19 -11.95
N SER A 99 -20.48 6.32 -12.62
CA SER A 99 -19.49 7.40 -12.68
C SER A 99 -19.31 8.07 -11.30
N TYR A 100 -20.40 8.37 -10.60
CA TYR A 100 -20.37 8.89 -9.22
C TYR A 100 -19.79 7.87 -8.24
N GLU A 101 -20.11 6.58 -8.37
CA GLU A 101 -19.52 5.52 -7.55
C GLU A 101 -18.01 5.39 -7.79
N SER A 102 -17.54 5.42 -9.04
CA SER A 102 -16.11 5.40 -9.33
C SER A 102 -15.37 6.61 -8.74
N SER A 103 -16.02 7.78 -8.73
CA SER A 103 -15.50 9.01 -8.14
C SER A 103 -15.40 8.89 -6.61
N PHE A 104 -16.43 8.31 -5.97
CA PHE A 104 -16.41 7.98 -4.54
C PHE A 104 -15.24 7.04 -4.19
N LEU A 105 -15.05 5.97 -4.96
CA LEU A 105 -13.95 5.03 -4.74
C LEU A 105 -12.57 5.67 -4.93
N ASN A 106 -12.48 6.69 -5.78
CA ASN A 106 -11.27 7.48 -6.02
C ASN A 106 -10.99 8.53 -4.92
N GLY A 107 -11.83 8.61 -3.88
CA GLY A 107 -11.57 9.43 -2.69
C GLY A 107 -12.50 10.63 -2.49
N TYR A 108 -13.40 10.93 -3.44
CA TYR A 108 -14.39 11.99 -3.22
C TYR A 108 -15.38 11.59 -2.12
N ASN A 109 -15.79 12.58 -1.32
CA ASN A 109 -16.72 12.29 -0.23
C ASN A 109 -18.09 11.83 -0.77
N ILE A 110 -18.78 11.01 0.03
CA ILE A 110 -20.04 10.40 -0.37
C ILE A 110 -21.16 11.42 -0.61
N ALA A 111 -21.08 12.58 0.05
CA ALA A 111 -22.04 13.67 -0.06
C ALA A 111 -21.96 14.36 -1.43
N GLN A 112 -20.76 14.56 -1.95
CA GLN A 112 -20.47 15.21 -3.24
C GLN A 112 -20.43 14.24 -4.42
N SER A 113 -20.42 12.94 -4.14
CA SER A 113 -20.46 11.89 -5.15
C SER A 113 -21.83 11.22 -5.18
N ILE A 114 -22.03 10.15 -4.42
CA ILE A 114 -23.23 9.30 -4.50
C ILE A 114 -24.51 10.07 -4.14
N PHE A 115 -24.49 10.91 -3.10
CA PHE A 115 -25.63 11.73 -2.71
C PHE A 115 -25.77 13.01 -3.54
N SER A 116 -25.01 13.19 -4.62
CA SER A 116 -25.39 14.14 -5.69
C SER A 116 -26.51 13.56 -6.56
N CYS A 117 -26.73 12.24 -6.50
CA CYS A 117 -27.89 11.58 -7.10
C CYS A 117 -29.12 11.65 -6.19
N LEU A 118 -30.16 12.34 -6.64
CA LEU A 118 -31.44 12.47 -5.95
C LEU A 118 -32.18 11.13 -5.81
N TYR A 119 -31.97 10.19 -6.74
CA TYR A 119 -32.51 8.84 -6.61
C TYR A 119 -31.95 8.11 -5.38
N CYS A 120 -30.68 8.34 -5.02
CA CYS A 120 -30.07 7.79 -3.79
C CYS A 120 -30.61 8.43 -2.50
N TYR A 121 -31.19 9.63 -2.58
CA TYR A 121 -31.88 10.27 -1.46
C TYR A 121 -33.28 9.70 -1.23
N TYR A 122 -34.04 9.52 -2.31
CA TYR A 122 -35.43 9.13 -2.28
C TYR A 122 -35.65 7.67 -2.69
N VAL A 123 -34.68 6.80 -2.37
CA VAL A 123 -34.66 5.38 -2.79
C VAL A 123 -35.96 4.65 -2.45
N ASP A 124 -36.51 4.92 -1.27
CA ASP A 124 -37.73 4.26 -0.80
C ASP A 124 -38.98 4.71 -1.58
N ASP A 125 -38.96 5.92 -2.18
CA ASP A 125 -40.05 6.53 -2.96
C ASP A 125 -40.01 6.14 -4.46
N ILE A 126 -38.95 5.47 -4.94
CA ILE A 126 -38.83 5.04 -6.34
C ILE A 126 -39.83 3.91 -6.63
N LYS A 127 -40.69 4.10 -7.65
CA LYS A 127 -41.67 3.06 -8.05
C LYS A 127 -41.12 2.06 -9.07
N ILE A 128 -40.06 2.42 -9.81
CA ILE A 128 -39.42 1.57 -10.82
C ILE A 128 -38.53 0.53 -10.11
N PRO A 129 -38.87 -0.78 -10.13
CA PRO A 129 -38.18 -1.78 -9.30
C PRO A 129 -36.70 -1.91 -9.64
N ALA A 130 -36.35 -1.93 -10.93
CA ALA A 130 -34.96 -2.06 -11.38
C ALA A 130 -34.07 -0.89 -10.95
N LEU A 131 -34.58 0.34 -11.03
CA LEU A 131 -33.84 1.52 -10.60
C LEU A 131 -33.68 1.55 -9.08
N LYS A 132 -34.75 1.24 -8.34
CA LYS A 132 -34.73 1.19 -6.88
C LYS A 132 -33.66 0.21 -6.40
N LEU A 133 -33.69 -1.02 -6.90
CA LEU A 133 -32.76 -2.07 -6.51
C LEU A 133 -31.31 -1.72 -6.92
N PHE A 134 -31.12 -1.09 -8.07
CA PHE A 134 -29.80 -0.59 -8.48
C PHE A 134 -29.27 0.46 -7.48
N CYS A 135 -30.09 1.44 -7.09
CA CYS A 135 -29.71 2.45 -6.10
C CYS A 135 -29.42 1.85 -4.72
N GLU A 136 -30.25 0.91 -4.25
CA GLU A 136 -30.01 0.18 -2.99
C GLU A 136 -28.70 -0.58 -3.03
N SER A 137 -28.37 -1.21 -4.17
CA SER A 137 -27.11 -1.91 -4.36
C SER A 137 -25.89 -1.00 -4.31
N VAL A 138 -25.99 0.25 -4.79
CA VAL A 138 -24.90 1.26 -4.72
C VAL A 138 -24.70 1.72 -3.28
N LEU A 139 -25.79 2.00 -2.56
CA LEU A 139 -25.72 2.38 -1.14
C LEU A 139 -25.16 1.24 -0.27
N PHE A 140 -25.56 0.01 -0.55
CA PHE A 140 -25.02 -1.17 0.14
C PHE A 140 -23.53 -1.35 -0.14
N HIS A 141 -23.11 -1.28 -1.41
CA HIS A 141 -21.69 -1.35 -1.76
C HIS A 141 -20.86 -0.27 -1.06
N SER A 142 -21.37 0.96 -1.02
CA SER A 142 -20.71 2.08 -0.35
C SER A 142 -20.49 1.81 1.15
N ASN A 143 -21.46 1.18 1.81
CA ASN A 143 -21.31 0.78 3.21
C ASN A 143 -20.18 -0.25 3.38
N ILE A 144 -20.11 -1.26 2.51
CA ILE A 144 -19.05 -2.28 2.53
C ILE A 144 -17.66 -1.63 2.41
N ILE A 145 -17.50 -0.68 1.49
CA ILE A 145 -16.23 0.01 1.28
C ILE A 145 -15.86 0.87 2.48
N ILE A 146 -16.81 1.62 3.05
CA ILE A 146 -16.57 2.43 4.24
C ILE A 146 -16.16 1.55 5.42
N ASP A 147 -16.84 0.42 5.65
CA ASP A 147 -16.50 -0.51 6.72
C ASP A 147 -15.12 -1.14 6.50
N LEU A 148 -14.80 -1.54 5.26
CA LEU A 148 -13.46 -2.03 4.90
C LEU A 148 -12.36 -1.01 5.23
N VAL A 149 -12.56 0.24 4.81
CA VAL A 149 -11.59 1.32 5.03
C VAL A 149 -11.45 1.64 6.52
N ARG A 150 -12.55 1.64 7.28
CA ARG A 150 -12.55 1.82 8.75
C ARG A 150 -11.83 0.69 9.49
N ILE A 151 -12.06 -0.57 9.11
CA ILE A 151 -11.46 -1.75 9.75
C ILE A 151 -9.95 -1.80 9.47
N THR A 152 -9.55 -1.51 8.23
CA THR A 152 -8.15 -1.62 7.80
C THR A 152 -7.31 -0.44 8.27
N GLN A 153 -7.92 0.75 8.42
CA GLN A 153 -7.24 2.00 8.81
C GLN A 153 -6.07 2.38 7.88
N VAL A 154 -6.12 1.93 6.61
CA VAL A 154 -5.10 2.18 5.57
C VAL A 154 -5.36 3.52 4.85
N TYR A 155 -5.94 4.50 5.56
CA TYR A 155 -6.37 5.78 4.99
C TYR A 155 -6.26 6.92 6.00
N GLN A 156 -6.24 8.16 5.50
CA GLN A 156 -6.40 9.38 6.26
C GLN A 156 -7.68 10.09 5.87
N GLU A 157 -8.52 10.39 6.88
CA GLU A 157 -9.89 10.91 6.69
C GLU A 157 -9.98 12.20 5.85
N THR A 158 -8.93 13.02 5.86
CA THR A 158 -8.91 14.34 5.21
C THR A 158 -8.14 14.38 3.89
N GLU A 159 -7.45 13.30 3.52
CA GLU A 159 -6.51 13.29 2.38
C GLU A 159 -6.79 12.17 1.40
N ASP A 160 -7.11 10.96 1.91
CA ASP A 160 -7.30 9.79 1.07
C ASP A 160 -8.79 9.48 0.83
N PHE A 161 -9.59 9.50 1.90
CA PHE A 161 -10.98 9.04 1.85
C PHE A 161 -11.76 9.47 3.09
N LEU A 162 -12.88 10.15 2.92
CA LEU A 162 -13.71 10.60 4.04
C LEU A 162 -14.77 9.53 4.39
N THR A 163 -14.64 8.93 5.57
CA THR A 163 -15.62 7.94 6.07
C THR A 163 -16.79 8.57 6.82
N TYR A 164 -16.80 9.89 6.98
CA TYR A 164 -17.89 10.62 7.60
C TYR A 164 -19.12 10.65 6.68
N LEU A 165 -20.26 10.23 7.21
CA LEU A 165 -21.49 10.06 6.44
C LEU A 165 -22.39 11.30 6.43
N PHE A 166 -22.08 12.38 7.14
CA PHE A 166 -22.95 13.56 7.21
C PHE A 166 -24.43 13.18 7.49
N ASP A 167 -24.70 12.25 8.41
CA ASP A 167 -26.01 11.64 8.70
C ASP A 167 -26.77 10.99 7.52
N PHE A 168 -26.10 10.73 6.41
CA PHE A 168 -26.64 9.89 5.35
C PHE A 168 -26.84 8.46 5.83
N LYS A 169 -27.99 7.89 5.46
CA LYS A 169 -28.32 6.49 5.77
C LYS A 169 -27.93 5.62 4.58
N LEU A 170 -27.03 4.68 4.83
CA LEU A 170 -26.69 3.63 3.89
C LEU A 170 -27.55 2.38 4.14
N LYS A 171 -27.70 1.56 3.11
CA LYS A 171 -28.39 0.26 3.20
C LYS A 171 -27.37 -0.78 3.70
N ASN A 172 -27.84 -1.72 4.52
CA ASN A 172 -27.01 -2.82 5.05
C ASN A 172 -27.73 -4.17 5.00
N ASP A 173 -28.66 -4.35 4.05
CA ASP A 173 -29.39 -5.60 3.90
C ASP A 173 -28.68 -6.53 2.90
N PRO A 174 -28.10 -7.66 3.32
CA PRO A 174 -27.46 -8.60 2.41
C PRO A 174 -28.43 -9.25 1.41
N LYS A 175 -29.75 -9.20 1.66
CA LYS A 175 -30.78 -9.75 0.76
C LYS A 175 -30.81 -9.08 -0.62
N ILE A 176 -30.28 -7.86 -0.72
CA ILE A 176 -30.19 -7.10 -1.98
C ILE A 176 -29.54 -7.94 -3.10
N ILE A 177 -28.57 -8.79 -2.78
CA ILE A 177 -27.91 -9.65 -3.78
C ILE A 177 -28.85 -10.75 -4.29
N ASP A 178 -29.68 -11.30 -3.42
CA ASP A 178 -30.66 -12.32 -3.81
C ASP A 178 -31.80 -11.68 -4.63
N ASP A 179 -32.25 -10.49 -4.23
CA ASP A 179 -33.23 -9.70 -5.00
C ASP A 179 -32.68 -9.33 -6.39
N LEU A 180 -31.39 -9.00 -6.51
CA LEU A 180 -30.75 -8.73 -7.80
C LEU A 180 -30.69 -9.97 -8.70
N LYS A 181 -30.42 -11.16 -8.12
CA LYS A 181 -30.44 -12.43 -8.86
C LYS A 181 -31.86 -12.79 -9.30
N GLU A 182 -32.87 -12.52 -8.48
CA GLU A 182 -34.27 -12.73 -8.87
C GLU A 182 -34.61 -11.84 -10.07
N MET A 183 -34.21 -10.57 -10.04
CA MET A 183 -34.40 -9.65 -11.16
C MET A 183 -33.64 -10.08 -12.42
N GLU A 184 -32.41 -10.56 -12.28
CA GLU A 184 -31.62 -11.14 -13.38
C GLU A 184 -32.40 -12.27 -14.07
N ASN A 185 -32.95 -13.20 -13.28
CA ASN A 185 -33.74 -14.32 -13.80
C ASN A 185 -35.02 -13.86 -14.51
N GLN A 186 -35.74 -12.87 -13.94
CA GLN A 186 -36.95 -12.31 -14.57
C GLN A 186 -36.64 -11.67 -15.93
N ILE A 187 -35.54 -10.93 -16.04
CA ILE A 187 -35.11 -10.31 -17.30
C ILE A 187 -34.70 -11.37 -18.33
N GLN A 188 -33.93 -12.39 -17.93
CA GLN A 188 -33.54 -13.49 -18.81
C GLN A 188 -34.74 -14.26 -19.35
N GLN A 189 -35.71 -14.59 -18.49
CA GLN A 189 -36.96 -15.24 -18.90
C GLN A 189 -37.73 -14.41 -19.93
N ARG A 190 -37.81 -13.09 -19.75
CA ARG A 190 -38.47 -12.20 -20.73
C ARG A 190 -37.74 -12.19 -22.07
N ILE A 191 -36.40 -12.15 -22.08
CA ILE A 191 -35.61 -12.22 -23.32
C ILE A 191 -35.88 -13.55 -24.05
N GLU A 192 -35.92 -14.67 -23.34
CA GLU A 192 -36.24 -15.98 -23.92
C GLU A 192 -37.66 -16.02 -24.53
N VAL A 193 -38.64 -15.42 -23.86
CA VAL A 193 -40.02 -15.31 -24.38
C VAL A 193 -40.04 -14.49 -25.66
N ILE A 194 -39.37 -13.33 -25.72
CA ILE A 194 -39.26 -12.52 -26.93
C ILE A 194 -38.59 -13.30 -28.08
N HIS A 195 -37.58 -14.11 -27.77
CA HIS A 195 -36.92 -14.98 -28.76
C HIS A 195 -37.83 -16.10 -29.28
N LYS A 196 -38.73 -16.62 -28.44
CA LYS A 196 -39.75 -17.61 -28.83
C LYS A 196 -40.86 -16.97 -29.66
N GLU A 197 -41.37 -15.81 -29.26
CA GLU A 197 -42.39 -15.03 -29.99
C GLU A 197 -41.90 -14.65 -31.41
N LYS A 198 -40.60 -14.40 -31.59
CA LYS A 198 -39.98 -14.19 -32.91
C LYS A 198 -39.92 -15.44 -33.78
N LYS A 199 -39.96 -16.64 -33.20
CA LYS A 199 -39.89 -17.94 -33.90
C LYS A 199 -41.27 -18.55 -34.14
N GLU A 200 -42.20 -18.38 -33.21
CA GLU A 200 -43.61 -18.81 -33.29
C GLU A 200 -44.50 -17.72 -32.68
N PRO A 201 -45.35 -17.03 -33.46
CA PRO A 201 -46.24 -16.00 -32.91
C PRO A 201 -47.38 -16.65 -32.13
N THR A 202 -47.27 -16.66 -30.80
CA THR A 202 -48.31 -17.13 -29.87
C THR A 202 -49.07 -15.96 -29.24
N ASN A 203 -50.40 -16.06 -29.18
CA ASN A 203 -51.33 -15.01 -28.71
C ASN A 203 -51.46 -14.90 -27.17
N GLU A 204 -50.40 -15.12 -26.38
CA GLU A 204 -50.49 -15.01 -24.92
C GLU A 204 -49.77 -13.76 -24.40
N GLU A 205 -50.57 -12.77 -23.98
CA GLU A 205 -50.13 -11.52 -23.35
C GLU A 205 -49.64 -11.77 -21.90
N ASN A 206 -48.46 -12.37 -21.73
CA ASN A 206 -47.75 -12.32 -20.46
C ASN A 206 -46.65 -11.25 -20.53
N THR A 207 -47.06 -9.98 -20.48
CA THR A 207 -46.14 -8.84 -20.42
C THR A 207 -45.76 -8.55 -18.98
N ILE A 208 -44.56 -8.97 -18.58
CA ILE A 208 -43.90 -8.39 -17.40
C ILE A 208 -43.52 -6.96 -17.80
N SER A 209 -44.30 -5.98 -17.35
CA SER A 209 -44.02 -4.56 -17.54
C SER A 209 -42.83 -4.15 -16.67
N PHE A 210 -41.73 -3.72 -17.30
CA PHE A 210 -40.59 -3.09 -16.60
C PHE A 210 -40.79 -1.57 -16.41
N ASP A 211 -42.03 -1.08 -16.54
CA ASP A 211 -42.47 0.30 -16.25
C ASP A 211 -41.61 1.41 -16.87
N CYS A 212 -41.16 1.22 -18.11
CA CYS A 212 -40.41 2.24 -18.87
C CYS A 212 -40.94 2.44 -20.29
N ILE A 213 -40.72 3.64 -20.84
CA ILE A 213 -41.13 4.01 -22.20
C ILE A 213 -39.98 3.68 -23.16
N LEU A 214 -40.22 2.80 -24.13
CA LEU A 214 -39.16 2.25 -25.00
C LEU A 214 -38.64 3.22 -26.07
N ASP A 215 -39.33 4.33 -26.37
CA ASP A 215 -38.86 5.44 -27.24
C ASP A 215 -38.01 5.03 -28.46
N GLY A 216 -38.51 4.07 -29.25
CA GLY A 216 -37.85 3.61 -30.48
C GLY A 216 -36.70 2.61 -30.29
N ILE A 217 -36.41 2.18 -29.06
CA ILE A 217 -35.49 1.08 -28.75
C ILE A 217 -36.27 -0.25 -28.76
N SER A 218 -35.73 -1.27 -29.41
CA SER A 218 -36.29 -2.62 -29.33
C SER A 218 -36.22 -3.15 -27.90
N GLU A 219 -37.32 -3.67 -27.38
CA GLU A 219 -37.42 -4.25 -26.03
C GLU A 219 -36.25 -5.20 -25.71
N GLU A 220 -35.86 -6.06 -26.65
CA GLU A 220 -34.72 -6.98 -26.51
C GLU A 220 -33.39 -6.26 -26.22
N LYS A 221 -33.06 -5.21 -26.98
CA LYS A 221 -31.81 -4.44 -26.75
C LYS A 221 -31.83 -3.74 -25.40
N PHE A 222 -32.99 -3.21 -25.00
CA PHE A 222 -33.15 -2.58 -23.68
C PHE A 222 -32.95 -3.59 -22.56
N LEU A 223 -33.63 -4.74 -22.62
CA LEU A 223 -33.53 -5.79 -21.61
C LEU A 223 -32.11 -6.37 -21.53
N HIS A 224 -31.44 -6.59 -22.67
CA HIS A 224 -30.03 -7.01 -22.70
C HIS A 224 -29.13 -5.99 -22.00
N SER A 225 -29.34 -4.70 -22.28
CA SER A 225 -28.55 -3.62 -21.67
C SER A 225 -28.79 -3.47 -20.17
N LEU A 226 -30.03 -3.67 -19.72
CA LEU A 226 -30.40 -3.70 -18.31
C LEU A 226 -29.79 -4.90 -17.60
N LEU A 227 -29.85 -6.08 -18.24
CA LEU A 227 -29.31 -7.33 -17.71
C LEU A 227 -27.81 -7.22 -17.41
N ILE A 228 -27.02 -6.72 -18.36
CA ILE A 228 -25.57 -6.56 -18.20
C ILE A 228 -25.23 -5.68 -16.97
N ARG A 229 -25.97 -4.58 -16.76
CA ARG A 229 -25.77 -3.68 -15.61
C ARG A 229 -26.10 -4.36 -14.27
N ILE A 230 -27.19 -5.12 -14.22
CA ILE A 230 -27.57 -5.90 -13.03
C ILE A 230 -26.54 -7.00 -12.75
N GLN A 231 -26.09 -7.72 -13.78
CA GLN A 231 -25.05 -8.74 -13.66
C GLN A 231 -23.72 -8.15 -13.18
N PHE A 232 -23.36 -6.95 -13.65
CA PHE A 232 -22.21 -6.22 -13.12
C PHE A 232 -22.38 -5.94 -11.63
N ARG A 233 -23.54 -5.40 -11.19
CA ARG A 233 -23.81 -5.14 -9.76
C ARG A 233 -23.69 -6.40 -8.91
N ILE A 234 -24.24 -7.52 -9.38
CA ILE A 234 -24.14 -8.81 -8.68
C ILE A 234 -22.67 -9.23 -8.53
N CYS A 235 -21.91 -9.22 -9.62
CA CYS A 235 -20.48 -9.58 -9.58
C CYS A 235 -19.69 -8.63 -8.66
N TRP A 236 -19.94 -7.32 -8.78
CA TRP A 236 -19.27 -6.27 -8.02
C TRP A 236 -19.55 -6.37 -6.52
N LEU A 237 -20.80 -6.61 -6.12
CA LEU A 237 -21.17 -6.85 -4.73
C LEU A 237 -20.54 -8.15 -4.20
N ASN A 238 -20.60 -9.25 -4.94
CA ASN A 238 -20.01 -10.52 -4.51
C ASN A 238 -18.49 -10.41 -4.29
N ILE A 239 -17.79 -9.64 -5.13
CA ILE A 239 -16.35 -9.36 -4.99
C ILE A 239 -16.06 -8.75 -3.61
N HIS A 240 -16.87 -7.81 -3.13
CA HIS A 240 -16.61 -7.04 -1.90
C HIS A 240 -17.34 -7.56 -0.65
N GLN A 241 -18.49 -8.24 -0.79
CA GLN A 241 -19.28 -8.76 0.33
C GLN A 241 -18.51 -9.77 1.18
N GLU A 242 -17.58 -10.51 0.57
CA GLU A 242 -16.69 -11.44 1.29
C GLU A 242 -15.88 -10.76 2.40
N LEU A 243 -15.70 -9.44 2.34
CA LEU A 243 -14.94 -8.65 3.31
C LEU A 243 -15.75 -8.24 4.56
N ILE A 244 -17.08 -8.45 4.55
CA ILE A 244 -17.98 -8.06 5.66
C ILE A 244 -17.82 -9.01 6.86
N GLY A 245 -17.34 -10.24 6.66
CA GLY A 245 -17.17 -11.23 7.72
C GLY A 245 -15.93 -11.00 8.60
N GLU A 246 -15.93 -11.59 9.81
CA GLU A 246 -14.74 -11.60 10.69
C GLU A 246 -13.56 -12.35 10.06
N THR A 247 -13.83 -13.40 9.26
CA THR A 247 -12.83 -14.19 8.54
C THR A 247 -13.28 -14.55 7.13
N VAL A 248 -12.37 -14.48 6.16
CA VAL A 248 -12.63 -14.82 4.75
C VAL A 248 -12.40 -16.32 4.53
N LYS A 249 -13.45 -17.04 4.12
CA LYS A 249 -13.40 -18.50 3.86
C LYS A 249 -12.63 -18.80 2.57
N LYS A 250 -11.91 -19.93 2.53
CA LYS A 250 -11.08 -20.33 1.38
C LYS A 250 -11.88 -20.71 0.13
N GLU A 251 -13.04 -21.36 0.29
CA GLU A 251 -13.96 -21.71 -0.80
C GLU A 251 -14.45 -20.49 -1.60
N ASN A 252 -14.38 -19.31 -1.00
CA ASN A 252 -14.77 -18.06 -1.65
C ASN A 252 -13.72 -17.57 -2.67
N LEU A 253 -12.45 -17.99 -2.58
CA LEU A 253 -11.38 -17.50 -3.45
C LEU A 253 -11.52 -17.94 -4.92
N ASP A 254 -11.92 -19.19 -5.17
CA ASP A 254 -12.09 -19.68 -6.54
C ASP A 254 -13.30 -19.02 -7.21
N ASN A 255 -14.39 -18.86 -6.46
CA ASN A 255 -15.57 -18.11 -6.88
C ASN A 255 -15.22 -16.63 -7.11
N PHE A 256 -14.33 -16.06 -6.30
CA PHE A 256 -13.89 -14.68 -6.42
C PHE A 256 -13.19 -14.40 -7.75
N LYS A 257 -12.22 -15.23 -8.14
CA LYS A 257 -11.53 -15.09 -9.43
C LYS A 257 -12.53 -15.15 -10.59
N GLN A 258 -13.46 -16.11 -10.56
CA GLN A 258 -14.51 -16.23 -11.57
C GLN A 258 -15.40 -14.99 -11.62
N ASN A 259 -15.78 -14.43 -10.46
CA ASN A 259 -16.59 -13.20 -10.40
C ASN A 259 -15.84 -11.99 -10.97
N ILE A 260 -14.52 -11.86 -10.74
CA ILE A 260 -13.72 -10.79 -11.33
C ILE A 260 -13.62 -10.96 -12.86
N GLU A 261 -13.28 -12.16 -13.34
CA GLU A 261 -13.17 -12.42 -14.78
C GLU A 261 -14.49 -12.15 -15.50
N LYS A 262 -15.62 -12.56 -14.90
CA LYS A 262 -16.97 -12.21 -15.37
C LYS A 262 -17.20 -10.71 -15.37
N ALA A 263 -16.89 -10.00 -14.28
CA ALA A 263 -17.06 -8.55 -14.19
C ALA A 263 -16.27 -7.78 -15.26
N ILE A 264 -15.04 -8.23 -15.59
CA ILE A 264 -14.22 -7.63 -16.65
C ILE A 264 -14.88 -7.78 -18.03
N ILE A 265 -15.45 -8.95 -18.31
CA ILE A 265 -16.15 -9.21 -19.58
C ILE A 265 -17.40 -8.33 -19.67
N ILE A 266 -18.20 -8.31 -18.60
CA ILE A 266 -19.44 -7.54 -18.51
C ILE A 266 -19.15 -6.04 -18.66
N LEU A 267 -18.13 -5.49 -18.02
CA LEU A 267 -17.77 -4.07 -18.16
C LEU A 267 -17.40 -3.67 -19.60
N LYS A 268 -16.69 -4.53 -20.32
CA LYS A 268 -16.38 -4.30 -21.74
C LYS A 268 -17.65 -4.32 -22.59
N GLU A 269 -18.62 -5.15 -22.21
CA GLU A 269 -19.93 -5.17 -22.87
C GLU A 269 -20.75 -3.92 -22.56
N ILE A 270 -20.71 -3.41 -21.33
CA ILE A 270 -21.31 -2.12 -20.92
C ILE A 270 -20.71 -0.97 -21.74
N GLU A 271 -19.39 -0.95 -21.93
CA GLU A 271 -18.70 0.05 -22.76
C GLU A 271 -19.19 0.03 -24.21
N SER A 272 -19.40 -1.17 -24.78
CA SER A 272 -19.89 -1.34 -26.15
C SER A 272 -21.38 -1.01 -26.35
N ASN A 273 -22.19 -1.13 -25.29
CA ASN A 273 -23.64 -0.92 -25.28
C ASN A 273 -24.05 0.36 -24.52
N CYS A 274 -23.21 1.40 -24.56
CA CYS A 274 -23.50 2.66 -23.89
C CYS A 274 -24.64 3.42 -24.58
N PHE A 275 -25.60 3.92 -23.78
CA PHE A 275 -26.72 4.74 -24.26
C PHE A 275 -26.52 6.23 -23.95
N VAL A 276 -25.42 6.59 -23.29
CA VAL A 276 -25.04 7.98 -23.00
C VAL A 276 -24.09 8.45 -24.12
N PRO A 277 -24.33 9.60 -24.76
CA PRO A 277 -23.34 10.19 -25.64
C PRO A 277 -22.07 10.49 -24.85
N ASN A 278 -20.89 10.28 -25.45
CA ASN A 278 -19.61 10.80 -24.93
C ASN A 278 -19.70 12.33 -24.84
N SER A 279 -20.33 12.84 -23.79
CA SER A 279 -20.37 14.26 -23.48
C SER A 279 -19.06 14.59 -22.80
N ASN A 280 -18.17 15.20 -23.56
CA ASN A 280 -17.11 16.04 -23.01
C ASN A 280 -17.79 17.19 -22.26
N LEU A 281 -18.20 16.97 -21.01
CA LEU A 281 -18.55 18.03 -20.07
C LEU A 281 -17.26 18.63 -19.50
N ASN A 282 -16.39 19.09 -20.40
CA ASN A 282 -15.44 20.13 -20.06
C ASN A 282 -16.10 21.44 -20.47
N ASN A 283 -16.32 22.30 -19.47
CA ASN A 283 -16.48 23.74 -19.67
C ASN A 283 -15.26 24.26 -20.43
N ASN A 284 -15.30 24.16 -21.76
CA ASN A 284 -14.47 24.93 -22.65
C ASN A 284 -15.45 25.73 -23.51
N GLU A 285 -15.56 27.01 -23.18
CA GLU A 285 -15.99 28.04 -24.09
C GLU A 285 -15.24 27.85 -25.42
N ASN A 286 -15.89 27.24 -26.41
CA ASN A 286 -15.63 27.44 -27.81
C ASN A 286 -16.80 26.88 -28.62
N ASN A 287 -17.62 27.81 -29.10
CA ASN A 287 -18.73 27.60 -30.00
C ASN A 287 -18.34 26.70 -31.18
N ASN A 288 -19.02 25.55 -31.30
CA ASN A 288 -19.23 24.86 -32.56
C ASN A 288 -20.70 24.40 -32.59
N GLU A 289 -21.55 25.22 -33.24
CA GLU A 289 -23.01 25.12 -33.27
C GLU A 289 -23.59 23.92 -34.07
N ASN A 290 -22.84 22.84 -34.31
CA ASN A 290 -23.28 21.77 -35.22
C ASN A 290 -23.38 20.35 -34.63
N ASN A 291 -23.56 20.18 -33.31
CA ASN A 291 -23.83 18.87 -32.68
C ASN A 291 -25.02 18.91 -31.70
N ILE A 292 -26.17 19.45 -32.13
CA ILE A 292 -27.34 19.67 -31.24
C ILE A 292 -28.26 18.43 -31.12
N GLU A 293 -28.10 17.39 -31.95
CA GLU A 293 -29.12 16.34 -32.06
C GLU A 293 -29.06 15.16 -31.06
N ASN A 294 -28.18 15.13 -30.05
CA ASN A 294 -28.12 13.97 -29.13
C ASN A 294 -27.85 14.27 -27.64
N ASN A 295 -28.15 15.45 -27.11
CA ASN A 295 -28.06 15.67 -25.66
C ASN A 295 -29.34 15.20 -24.94
N ILE A 296 -29.39 13.93 -24.56
CA ILE A 296 -30.42 13.43 -23.64
C ILE A 296 -30.09 13.96 -22.24
N GLU A 297 -30.94 14.83 -21.72
CA GLU A 297 -30.81 15.33 -20.35
C GLU A 297 -31.17 14.20 -19.37
N ILE A 298 -30.20 13.82 -18.53
CA ILE A 298 -30.37 12.79 -17.49
C ILE A 298 -30.82 13.50 -16.20
N PRO A 299 -32.09 13.33 -15.77
CA PRO A 299 -32.61 14.04 -14.61
C PRO A 299 -32.08 13.45 -13.30
N GLY A 300 -32.27 14.19 -12.20
CA GLY A 300 -32.07 13.67 -10.84
C GLY A 300 -30.63 13.75 -10.30
N PHE A 301 -29.75 14.58 -10.89
CA PHE A 301 -28.38 14.79 -10.40
C PHE A 301 -28.11 16.27 -10.17
N ASN A 302 -27.55 16.59 -9.00
CA ASN A 302 -27.12 17.94 -8.65
C ASN A 302 -25.88 17.86 -7.74
N ASP A 303 -24.74 18.32 -8.24
CA ASP A 303 -23.45 18.24 -7.54
C ASP A 303 -23.34 19.19 -6.34
N ASP A 304 -24.14 20.26 -6.33
CA ASP A 304 -24.09 21.32 -5.32
C ASP A 304 -25.15 21.17 -4.21
N ILE A 305 -26.00 20.13 -4.27
CA ILE A 305 -27.09 19.93 -3.29
C ILE A 305 -26.60 19.84 -1.84
N ASN A 306 -25.40 19.28 -1.63
CA ASN A 306 -24.84 19.04 -0.30
C ASN A 306 -23.83 20.11 0.15
N ARG A 307 -23.63 21.17 -0.63
CA ARG A 307 -22.58 22.17 -0.40
C ARG A 307 -22.62 22.79 1.01
N ARG A 308 -23.81 23.09 1.54
CA ARG A 308 -23.99 23.66 2.90
C ARG A 308 -23.76 22.65 4.02
N ARG A 309 -24.12 21.39 3.79
CA ARG A 309 -23.99 20.32 4.79
C ARG A 309 -22.54 19.96 5.08
N ILE A 310 -21.67 20.20 4.09
CA ILE A 310 -20.24 19.88 4.12
C ILE A 310 -19.39 21.04 4.66
N ALA A 311 -19.94 22.26 4.64
CA ALA A 311 -19.26 23.50 5.01
C ALA A 311 -18.52 23.49 6.36
N PRO A 312 -18.99 22.79 7.42
CA PRO A 312 -18.26 22.74 8.70
C PRO A 312 -16.92 21.99 8.63
N ILE A 313 -16.69 21.18 7.58
CA ILE A 313 -15.55 20.26 7.49
C ILE A 313 -14.56 20.70 6.41
N GLN A 314 -15.06 21.17 5.27
CA GLN A 314 -14.22 21.65 4.16
C GLN A 314 -14.85 22.87 3.47
N PRO A 315 -14.03 23.76 2.90
CA PRO A 315 -14.53 24.81 2.03
C PRO A 315 -15.21 24.22 0.79
N PRO A 316 -16.04 25.01 0.08
CA PRO A 316 -16.67 24.58 -1.15
C PRO A 316 -15.62 24.25 -2.23
N THR A 317 -15.53 22.98 -2.62
CA THR A 317 -14.63 22.47 -3.65
C THR A 317 -15.41 22.02 -4.88
N ASN A 318 -14.89 22.32 -6.08
CA ASN A 318 -15.41 21.74 -7.31
C ASN A 318 -14.96 20.28 -7.40
N ILE A 319 -15.90 19.38 -7.66
CA ILE A 319 -15.63 17.95 -7.80
C ILE A 319 -15.47 17.62 -9.28
N HIS A 320 -14.43 16.86 -9.62
CA HIS A 320 -14.35 16.25 -10.95
C HIS A 320 -14.98 14.86 -10.87
N ILE A 321 -16.27 14.78 -11.18
CA ILE A 321 -16.95 13.50 -11.37
C ILE A 321 -16.37 12.86 -12.64
N HIS A 322 -15.94 11.61 -12.53
CA HIS A 322 -15.44 10.86 -13.68
C HIS A 322 -16.47 10.85 -14.82
N THR A 323 -15.99 10.97 -16.05
CA THR A 323 -16.80 10.64 -17.22
C THR A 323 -17.09 9.13 -17.25
N PHE A 324 -18.07 8.72 -18.07
CA PHE A 324 -18.39 7.30 -18.20
C PHE A 324 -17.17 6.46 -18.63
N SER A 325 -16.39 6.93 -19.62
CA SER A 325 -15.18 6.21 -20.07
C SER A 325 -14.12 6.10 -18.97
N GLU A 326 -13.86 7.19 -18.23
CA GLU A 326 -12.96 7.19 -17.08
C GLU A 326 -13.44 6.22 -15.99
N SER A 327 -14.76 6.17 -15.75
CA SER A 327 -15.35 5.25 -14.77
C SER A 327 -15.10 3.78 -15.13
N ILE A 328 -15.29 3.39 -16.40
CA ILE A 328 -15.03 2.03 -16.87
C ILE A 328 -13.55 1.69 -16.75
N GLN A 329 -12.66 2.59 -17.16
CA GLN A 329 -11.21 2.39 -17.00
C GLN A 329 -10.82 2.24 -15.52
N TYR A 330 -11.43 3.02 -14.63
CA TYR A 330 -11.20 2.95 -13.19
C TYR A 330 -11.67 1.62 -12.60
N PHE A 331 -12.87 1.15 -12.93
CA PHE A 331 -13.33 -0.18 -12.49
C PHE A 331 -12.45 -1.31 -13.02
N LEU A 332 -12.05 -1.26 -14.30
CA LEU A 332 -11.12 -2.23 -14.88
C LEU A 332 -9.76 -2.21 -14.17
N LYS A 333 -9.26 -1.04 -13.77
CA LYS A 333 -8.03 -0.91 -12.98
C LYS A 333 -8.15 -1.66 -11.66
N ILE A 334 -9.20 -1.39 -10.87
CA ILE A 334 -9.44 -2.06 -9.58
C ILE A 334 -9.60 -3.58 -9.75
N LEU A 335 -10.35 -4.04 -10.75
CA LEU A 335 -10.54 -5.47 -11.01
C LEU A 335 -9.21 -6.17 -11.35
N ASN A 336 -8.37 -5.55 -12.17
CA ASN A 336 -7.04 -6.08 -12.50
C ASN A 336 -6.08 -6.08 -11.29
N GLU A 337 -6.17 -5.08 -10.42
CA GLU A 337 -5.44 -5.06 -9.14
C GLU A 337 -5.92 -6.19 -8.22
N ASN A 338 -7.22 -6.44 -8.15
CA ASN A 338 -7.79 -7.54 -7.37
C ASN A 338 -7.38 -8.93 -7.89
N LEU A 339 -7.23 -9.10 -9.22
CA LEU A 339 -6.64 -10.32 -9.79
C LEU A 339 -5.18 -10.52 -9.37
N GLN A 340 -4.40 -9.44 -9.31
CA GLN A 340 -3.02 -9.51 -8.82
C GLN A 340 -2.97 -9.88 -7.34
N ILE A 341 -3.86 -9.32 -6.51
CA ILE A 341 -3.99 -9.68 -5.09
C ILE A 341 -4.31 -11.17 -4.95
N HIS A 342 -5.24 -11.69 -5.75
CA HIS A 342 -5.56 -13.11 -5.75
C HIS A 342 -4.37 -13.98 -6.14
N ALA A 343 -3.63 -13.63 -7.20
CA ALA A 343 -2.42 -14.35 -7.60
C ALA A 343 -1.34 -14.34 -6.51
N ILE A 344 -1.19 -13.22 -5.78
CA ILE A 344 -0.31 -13.13 -4.61
C ILE A 344 -0.77 -14.13 -3.53
N LEU A 345 -2.06 -14.17 -3.20
CA LEU A 345 -2.59 -15.10 -2.19
C LEU A 345 -2.46 -16.57 -2.59
N GLU A 346 -2.68 -16.91 -3.87
CA GLU A 346 -2.46 -18.27 -4.39
C GLU A 346 -0.99 -18.69 -4.29
N SER A 347 -0.06 -17.77 -4.57
CA SER A 347 1.38 -18.02 -4.46
C SER A 347 1.81 -18.28 -3.00
N ILE A 348 1.14 -17.65 -2.05
CA ILE A 348 1.37 -17.84 -0.62
C ILE A 348 0.65 -19.12 -0.19
N ASN A 349 1.29 -20.27 -0.38
CA ASN A 349 0.72 -21.56 0.04
C ASN A 349 0.67 -21.70 1.57
N PHE A 350 -0.34 -21.11 2.21
CA PHE A 350 -0.53 -21.11 3.67
C PHE A 350 -0.68 -22.52 4.26
N ASN A 351 -1.12 -23.50 3.47
CA ASN A 351 -1.23 -24.91 3.90
C ASN A 351 0.13 -25.56 4.17
N ASN A 352 1.21 -25.00 3.60
CA ASN A 352 2.59 -25.47 3.79
C ASN A 352 3.32 -24.77 4.95
N ILE A 353 2.63 -23.96 5.76
CA ILE A 353 3.20 -23.32 6.95
C ILE A 353 3.20 -24.32 8.10
N ASN A 354 4.30 -25.06 8.26
CA ASN A 354 4.53 -25.91 9.42
C ASN A 354 6.01 -25.88 9.83
N HIS A 355 6.31 -26.29 11.07
CA HIS A 355 7.67 -26.33 11.59
C HIS A 355 8.65 -27.12 10.72
N LYS A 356 8.20 -28.20 10.06
CA LYS A 356 9.06 -29.04 9.21
C LYS A 356 9.50 -28.25 7.97
N ASN A 357 8.57 -27.57 7.31
CA ASN A 357 8.77 -26.77 6.11
C ASN A 357 9.50 -25.45 6.42
N ALA A 358 9.35 -24.91 7.64
CA ALA A 358 10.09 -23.73 8.12
C ALA A 358 11.58 -24.03 8.31
N CYS A 359 11.91 -25.25 8.77
CA CYS A 359 13.28 -25.70 8.98
C CYS A 359 14.00 -26.08 7.67
N GLU A 360 13.31 -26.07 6.53
CA GLU A 360 13.92 -26.36 5.24
C GLU A 360 14.70 -25.15 4.72
N ILE A 361 15.79 -25.44 4.00
CA ILE A 361 16.57 -24.41 3.33
C ILE A 361 15.86 -24.21 1.99
N ARG A 362 15.18 -23.08 1.85
CA ARG A 362 14.52 -22.67 0.61
C ARG A 362 15.43 -21.69 -0.13
N GLU A 363 15.29 -21.62 -1.45
CA GLU A 363 16.00 -20.62 -2.25
C GLU A 363 15.54 -19.19 -1.89
N THR A 364 14.28 -19.02 -1.49
CA THR A 364 13.72 -17.79 -0.91
C THR A 364 13.09 -18.10 0.45
N SER A 365 13.34 -17.26 1.47
CA SER A 365 12.56 -17.34 2.71
C SER A 365 11.12 -16.93 2.40
N PHE A 366 10.16 -17.56 3.07
CA PHE A 366 8.73 -17.32 2.83
C PHE A 366 8.35 -15.88 3.20
N THR A 367 8.97 -15.36 4.26
CA THR A 367 8.76 -13.99 4.73
C THR A 367 9.32 -12.95 3.76
N ALA A 368 10.46 -13.22 3.13
CA ALA A 368 11.01 -12.34 2.10
C ALA A 368 10.15 -12.39 0.84
N GLU A 369 9.69 -13.57 0.43
CA GLU A 369 8.82 -13.72 -0.74
C GLU A 369 7.52 -12.91 -0.59
N ILE A 370 6.86 -13.00 0.57
CA ILE A 370 5.69 -12.17 0.89
C ILE A 370 6.04 -10.67 0.83
N SER A 371 7.11 -10.25 1.51
CA SER A 371 7.48 -8.84 1.58
C SER A 371 7.81 -8.27 0.19
N HIS A 372 8.45 -9.05 -0.67
CA HIS A 372 8.72 -8.67 -2.06
C HIS A 372 7.48 -8.65 -2.95
N LEU A 373 6.54 -9.59 -2.77
CA LEU A 373 5.26 -9.58 -3.49
C LEU A 373 4.44 -8.33 -3.15
N PHE A 374 4.38 -7.99 -1.85
CA PHE A 374 3.74 -6.77 -1.37
C PHE A 374 4.44 -5.55 -1.96
N TYR A 375 5.77 -5.50 -1.84
CA TYR A 375 6.56 -4.40 -2.36
C TYR A 375 6.32 -4.15 -3.86
N HIS A 376 6.34 -5.19 -4.69
CA HIS A 376 6.10 -5.08 -6.14
C HIS A 376 4.66 -4.65 -6.46
N PHE A 377 3.66 -5.13 -5.70
CA PHE A 377 2.29 -4.67 -5.86
C PHE A 377 2.16 -3.18 -5.53
N LEU A 378 2.81 -2.73 -4.45
CA LEU A 378 2.74 -1.35 -3.97
C LEU A 378 3.51 -0.37 -4.86
N GLN A 379 4.60 -0.80 -5.50
CA GLN A 379 5.30 0.01 -6.52
C GLN A 379 4.38 0.49 -7.64
N LYS A 380 3.35 -0.30 -7.98
CA LYS A 380 2.38 0.05 -9.03
C LYS A 380 1.38 1.14 -8.62
N LYS A 381 1.47 1.66 -7.39
CA LYS A 381 0.55 2.64 -6.80
C LYS A 381 -0.92 2.21 -6.92
N PRO A 382 -1.28 1.05 -6.31
CA PRO A 382 -2.63 0.53 -6.36
C PRO A 382 -3.64 1.43 -5.63
N GLU A 383 -4.89 1.36 -6.03
CA GLU A 383 -5.99 2.14 -5.45
C GLU A 383 -6.21 1.84 -3.97
N LEU A 384 -6.78 2.78 -3.22
CA LEU A 384 -7.03 2.63 -1.78
C LEU A 384 -7.81 1.36 -1.46
N VAL A 385 -8.87 1.09 -2.23
CA VAL A 385 -9.73 -0.09 -2.03
C VAL A 385 -8.92 -1.37 -2.20
N SER A 386 -8.06 -1.44 -3.21
CA SER A 386 -7.18 -2.59 -3.47
C SER A 386 -6.15 -2.77 -2.34
N ARG A 387 -5.55 -1.68 -1.85
CA ARG A 387 -4.61 -1.71 -0.70
C ARG A 387 -5.28 -2.18 0.59
N ALA A 388 -6.46 -1.65 0.89
CA ALA A 388 -7.26 -2.05 2.05
C ALA A 388 -7.66 -3.53 1.95
N ARG A 389 -8.07 -3.99 0.76
CA ARG A 389 -8.40 -5.40 0.50
C ARG A 389 -7.19 -6.31 0.73
N LEU A 390 -6.04 -6.00 0.15
CA LEU A 390 -4.81 -6.78 0.34
C LEU A 390 -4.48 -6.93 1.83
N PHE A 391 -4.55 -5.82 2.58
CA PHE A 391 -4.30 -5.83 4.01
C PHE A 391 -5.29 -6.71 4.77
N LYS A 392 -6.60 -6.57 4.53
CA LYS A 392 -7.64 -7.39 5.19
C LYS A 392 -7.45 -8.87 4.91
N LEU A 393 -7.27 -9.25 3.63
CA LEU A 393 -7.10 -10.64 3.23
C LEU A 393 -5.83 -11.28 3.80
N PHE A 394 -4.72 -10.54 3.86
CA PHE A 394 -3.47 -11.08 4.39
C PHE A 394 -3.56 -11.52 5.85
N PHE A 395 -4.36 -10.83 6.68
CA PHE A 395 -4.50 -11.17 8.10
C PHE A 395 -5.65 -12.12 8.40
N ASP A 396 -6.71 -12.11 7.59
CA ASP A 396 -7.85 -13.01 7.77
C ASP A 396 -7.61 -14.41 7.19
N PHE A 397 -6.84 -14.52 6.10
CA PHE A 397 -6.61 -15.79 5.41
C PHE A 397 -5.79 -16.83 6.20
N PRO A 398 -4.79 -16.44 7.00
CA PRO A 398 -4.17 -17.36 7.95
C PRO A 398 -5.19 -17.90 8.96
N GLN A 399 -6.10 -17.06 9.44
CA GLN A 399 -7.09 -17.44 10.44
C GLN A 399 -8.11 -18.45 9.88
N SER A 400 -8.52 -18.30 8.62
CA SER A 400 -9.40 -19.27 7.96
C SER A 400 -8.75 -20.63 7.71
N ASN A 401 -7.41 -20.72 7.75
CA ASN A 401 -6.65 -21.97 7.75
C ASN A 401 -6.25 -22.44 9.16
N ASN A 402 -6.91 -21.97 10.23
CA ASN A 402 -6.60 -22.26 11.65
C ASN A 402 -5.18 -21.83 12.09
N LEU A 403 -4.57 -20.87 11.38
CA LEU A 403 -3.27 -20.30 11.71
C LEU A 403 -3.46 -18.93 12.39
N SER A 404 -3.16 -18.84 13.68
CA SER A 404 -3.14 -17.55 14.38
C SER A 404 -1.95 -16.70 13.93
N LEU A 405 -2.05 -15.38 14.09
CA LEU A 405 -0.96 -14.45 13.76
C LEU A 405 0.31 -14.75 14.59
N SER A 406 0.16 -15.11 15.87
CA SER A 406 1.27 -15.60 16.69
C SER A 406 1.99 -16.82 16.08
N LYS A 407 1.25 -17.78 15.51
CA LYS A 407 1.87 -18.94 14.80
C LYS A 407 2.58 -18.52 13.51
N PHE A 408 2.06 -17.53 12.79
CA PHE A 408 2.73 -16.97 11.61
C PHE A 408 4.05 -16.29 12.00
N ILE A 409 4.07 -15.56 13.12
CA ILE A 409 5.27 -14.92 13.66
C ILE A 409 6.29 -15.97 14.13
N GLU A 410 5.83 -17.01 14.84
CA GLU A 410 6.66 -18.15 15.21
C GLU A 410 7.29 -18.82 13.97
N PHE A 411 6.50 -19.02 12.91
CA PHE A 411 7.02 -19.53 11.64
C PHE A 411 8.09 -18.62 11.04
N SER A 412 7.86 -17.30 11.00
CA SER A 412 8.85 -16.31 10.52
C SER A 412 10.16 -16.39 11.29
N MET A 413 10.09 -16.50 12.61
CA MET A 413 11.25 -16.67 13.47
C MET A 413 12.01 -17.98 13.19
N ILE A 414 11.29 -19.09 12.98
CA ILE A 414 11.94 -20.36 12.64
C ILE A 414 12.55 -20.31 11.24
N ASP A 415 11.90 -19.65 10.29
CA ASP A 415 12.40 -19.48 8.93
C ASP A 415 13.70 -18.67 8.90
N TYR A 416 13.84 -17.68 9.80
CA TYR A 416 15.09 -16.96 10.04
C TYR A 416 16.20 -17.88 10.58
N GLY A 417 15.86 -18.86 11.42
CA GLY A 417 16.80 -19.86 11.93
C GLY A 417 16.69 -20.15 13.43
N ILE A 418 15.69 -19.59 14.11
CA ILE A 418 15.43 -19.86 15.53
C ILE A 418 15.05 -21.33 15.73
N ASN A 419 15.61 -21.97 16.75
CA ASN A 419 15.35 -23.38 17.01
C ASN A 419 13.88 -23.59 17.44
N PRO A 420 13.10 -24.46 16.76
CA PRO A 420 11.70 -24.72 17.12
C PRO A 420 11.49 -25.18 18.57
N LYS A 421 12.51 -25.71 19.23
CA LYS A 421 12.42 -26.16 20.63
C LYS A 421 12.15 -25.03 21.61
N TYR A 422 12.58 -23.80 21.30
CA TYR A 422 12.43 -22.66 22.22
C TYR A 422 10.98 -22.23 22.39
N PHE A 423 10.12 -22.44 21.37
CA PHE A 423 8.70 -22.13 21.42
C PHE A 423 7.87 -23.09 22.29
N LYS A 424 8.50 -24.09 22.92
CA LYS A 424 7.87 -24.87 23.98
C LYS A 424 7.80 -24.13 25.31
N GLU A 425 8.62 -23.10 25.49
CA GLU A 425 8.60 -22.26 26.69
C GLU A 425 7.59 -21.12 26.57
N GLU A 426 6.97 -20.78 27.70
CA GLU A 426 5.93 -19.74 27.78
C GLU A 426 6.48 -18.35 27.41
N THR A 427 7.76 -18.08 27.69
CA THR A 427 8.44 -16.81 27.39
C THR A 427 8.49 -16.50 25.89
N ALA A 428 8.83 -17.50 25.07
CA ALA A 428 8.87 -17.36 23.61
C ALA A 428 7.46 -17.21 23.00
N GLN A 429 6.47 -17.93 23.54
CA GLN A 429 5.08 -17.80 23.08
C GLN A 429 4.47 -16.43 23.41
N LYS A 430 4.77 -15.90 24.60
CA LYS A 430 4.40 -14.52 24.99
C LYS A 430 5.06 -13.48 24.10
N LEU A 431 6.29 -13.71 23.65
CA LEU A 431 6.93 -12.81 22.68
C LEU A 431 6.14 -12.79 21.37
N CYS A 432 5.76 -13.95 20.83
CA CYS A 432 4.97 -14.01 19.59
C CYS A 432 3.64 -13.26 19.71
N SER A 433 2.93 -13.36 20.85
CA SER A 433 1.67 -12.62 21.04
C SER A 433 1.87 -11.10 21.18
N ILE A 434 2.92 -10.66 21.86
CA ILE A 434 3.27 -9.23 21.96
C ILE A 434 3.59 -8.66 20.57
N MET A 435 4.21 -9.46 19.70
CA MET A 435 4.62 -9.04 18.36
C MET A 435 3.48 -8.98 17.34
N GLU A 436 2.28 -9.48 17.64
CA GLU A 436 1.13 -9.43 16.73
C GLU A 436 0.79 -7.99 16.32
N THR A 437 0.67 -7.08 17.28
CA THR A 437 0.30 -5.68 17.00
C THR A 437 1.41 -4.91 16.25
N PRO A 438 2.69 -4.97 16.66
CA PRO A 438 3.78 -4.34 15.91
C PRO A 438 3.92 -4.86 14.47
N ILE A 439 3.83 -6.18 14.26
CA ILE A 439 3.92 -6.77 12.91
C ILE A 439 2.71 -6.36 12.06
N LYS A 440 1.50 -6.35 12.64
CA LYS A 440 0.31 -5.84 11.94
C LYS A 440 0.49 -4.39 11.50
N ARG A 441 1.07 -3.52 12.35
CA ARG A 441 1.36 -2.12 12.01
C ARG A 441 2.43 -1.97 10.93
N ILE A 442 3.47 -2.80 10.91
CA ILE A 442 4.48 -2.79 9.84
C ILE A 442 3.82 -3.13 8.50
N GLN A 443 3.02 -4.19 8.46
CA GLN A 443 2.30 -4.60 7.25
C GLN A 443 1.27 -3.56 6.81
N GLN A 444 0.61 -2.90 7.77
CA GLN A 444 -0.29 -1.79 7.48
C GLN A 444 0.45 -0.63 6.82
N ASN A 445 1.62 -0.25 7.33
CA ASN A 445 2.43 0.82 6.75
C ASN A 445 2.87 0.49 5.31
N TYR A 446 3.11 -0.77 4.97
CA TYR A 446 3.37 -1.14 3.58
C TYR A 446 2.16 -0.84 2.70
N CYS A 447 0.94 -1.15 3.14
CA CYS A 447 -0.28 -0.89 2.36
C CYS A 447 -0.73 0.58 2.33
N GLU A 448 -0.09 1.49 3.07
CA GLU A 448 -0.45 2.91 3.06
C GLU A 448 0.13 3.67 1.87
N ASP A 449 -0.30 4.93 1.69
CA ASP A 449 0.37 5.82 0.76
C ASP A 449 1.85 6.00 1.14
N VAL A 450 2.70 6.18 0.13
CA VAL A 450 4.15 6.27 0.26
C VAL A 450 4.56 7.42 1.20
N THR A 451 3.90 8.58 1.12
CA THR A 451 4.17 9.74 1.98
C THR A 451 3.90 9.41 3.44
N ARG A 452 2.78 8.73 3.69
CA ARG A 452 2.29 8.41 5.02
C ARG A 452 3.09 7.29 5.66
N SER A 453 3.42 6.27 4.87
CA SER A 453 4.32 5.19 5.25
C SER A 453 5.64 5.76 5.78
N HIS A 454 6.25 6.70 5.04
CA HIS A 454 7.46 7.40 5.46
C HIS A 454 7.31 8.14 6.80
N GLN A 455 6.18 8.82 7.05
CA GLN A 455 5.92 9.50 8.32
C GLN A 455 5.71 8.52 9.49
N LYS A 456 4.97 7.43 9.29
CA LYS A 456 4.68 6.44 10.34
C LYS A 456 5.91 5.63 10.74
N TYR A 457 6.82 5.35 9.80
CA TYR A 457 8.11 4.71 10.13
C TYR A 457 8.92 5.51 11.15
N LYS A 458 8.90 6.86 11.07
CA LYS A 458 9.54 7.72 12.08
C LYS A 458 9.04 7.46 13.50
N LYS A 459 7.73 7.18 13.65
CA LYS A 459 7.13 6.83 14.95
C LYS A 459 7.51 5.41 15.37
N LEU A 460 7.55 4.49 14.41
CA LEU A 460 7.86 3.08 14.65
C LEU A 460 9.30 2.87 15.19
N PHE A 461 10.28 3.63 14.70
CA PHE A 461 11.69 3.52 15.15
C PHE A 461 11.87 3.74 16.65
N ASN A 462 11.12 4.68 17.24
CA ASN A 462 11.20 4.96 18.67
C ASN A 462 10.77 3.75 19.51
N PHE A 463 9.70 3.06 19.07
CA PHE A 463 9.16 1.89 19.76
C PHE A 463 9.98 0.62 19.49
N TRP A 464 10.61 0.50 18.32
CA TRP A 464 11.32 -0.73 17.96
C TRP A 464 12.51 -1.04 18.87
N SER A 465 13.15 0.00 19.41
CA SER A 465 14.19 -0.12 20.44
C SER A 465 13.76 -0.97 21.64
N ILE A 466 12.48 -0.86 22.03
CA ILE A 466 11.88 -1.56 23.17
C ILE A 466 11.73 -3.05 22.83
N PHE A 467 11.30 -3.37 21.60
CA PHE A 467 11.14 -4.75 21.15
C PHE A 467 12.48 -5.46 20.99
N THR A 468 13.52 -4.77 20.49
CA THR A 468 14.88 -5.32 20.46
C THR A 468 15.36 -5.71 21.86
N ARG A 469 15.10 -4.85 22.86
CA ARG A 469 15.43 -5.15 24.28
C ARG A 469 14.61 -6.34 24.82
N GLN A 470 13.34 -6.47 24.45
CA GLN A 470 12.53 -7.63 24.81
C GLN A 470 13.12 -8.93 24.22
N GLY A 471 13.58 -8.89 22.96
CA GLY A 471 14.29 -10.01 22.35
C GLY A 471 15.54 -10.42 23.15
N THR A 472 16.35 -9.45 23.59
CA THR A 472 17.53 -9.72 24.43
C THR A 472 17.17 -10.33 25.78
N ILE A 473 16.06 -9.88 26.39
CA ILE A 473 15.56 -10.48 27.64
C ILE A 473 15.20 -11.94 27.42
N VAL A 474 14.49 -12.26 26.34
CA VAL A 474 14.14 -13.65 26.01
C VAL A 474 15.40 -14.48 25.74
N ASP A 475 16.37 -13.96 24.98
CA ASP A 475 17.65 -14.63 24.76
C ASP A 475 18.37 -14.96 26.08
N SER A 476 18.35 -14.03 27.06
CA SER A 476 18.98 -14.24 28.38
C SER A 476 18.35 -15.34 29.24
N HIS A 477 17.13 -15.80 28.92
CA HIS A 477 16.54 -16.97 29.58
C HIS A 477 17.15 -18.28 29.08
N PHE A 478 17.57 -18.31 27.81
CA PHE A 478 18.15 -19.50 27.18
C PHE A 478 19.68 -19.53 27.28
N PHE A 479 20.32 -18.37 27.38
CA PHE A 479 21.76 -18.22 27.29
C PHE A 479 22.35 -17.27 28.34
N ASP A 480 23.54 -17.59 28.84
CA ASP A 480 24.21 -16.84 29.92
C ASP A 480 25.13 -15.75 29.35
N PRO A 481 24.79 -14.46 29.48
CA PRO A 481 25.51 -13.36 28.83
C PRO A 481 26.97 -13.23 29.28
N LYS A 482 27.31 -13.67 30.50
CA LYS A 482 28.69 -13.54 31.04
C LYS A 482 29.66 -14.53 30.38
N LYS A 483 29.17 -15.70 29.95
CA LYS A 483 30.01 -16.72 29.29
C LYS A 483 30.28 -16.40 27.83
N GLU A 484 29.46 -15.55 27.23
CA GLU A 484 29.46 -15.27 25.79
C GLU A 484 30.46 -14.18 25.41
N ILE A 485 30.60 -13.14 26.24
CA ILE A 485 31.55 -12.03 26.06
C ILE A 485 32.99 -12.53 25.95
N ASN A 486 33.35 -13.58 26.69
CA ASN A 486 34.70 -14.15 26.67
C ASN A 486 35.00 -14.95 25.39
N ASN A 487 34.00 -15.54 24.75
CA ASN A 487 34.17 -16.33 23.52
C ASN A 487 34.27 -15.46 22.26
N LEU A 488 33.74 -14.23 22.29
CA LEU A 488 33.71 -13.33 21.13
C LEU A 488 35.09 -12.75 20.75
N LYS A 489 36.00 -12.61 21.72
CA LYS A 489 37.31 -11.96 21.52
C LYS A 489 38.29 -12.79 20.68
N THR A 490 38.07 -14.10 20.56
CA THR A 490 38.97 -15.03 19.85
C THR A 490 38.46 -15.47 18.49
N LEU A 491 37.30 -14.97 18.05
CA LEU A 491 36.62 -15.40 16.81
C LEU A 491 36.80 -14.36 15.69
N ASP A 492 37.02 -14.87 14.47
CA ASP A 492 36.98 -14.10 13.23
C ASP A 492 35.59 -13.49 13.01
N GLU A 493 35.48 -12.41 12.23
CA GLU A 493 34.24 -11.64 12.04
C GLU A 493 33.03 -12.49 11.61
N ILE A 494 33.22 -13.38 10.63
CA ILE A 494 32.17 -14.30 10.16
C ILE A 494 31.74 -15.27 11.28
N GLN A 495 32.72 -15.83 12.01
CA GLN A 495 32.45 -16.77 13.10
C GLN A 495 31.77 -16.07 14.27
N ARG A 496 32.12 -14.81 14.52
CA ARG A 496 31.50 -13.96 15.52
C ARG A 496 30.03 -13.70 15.18
N ASN A 497 29.72 -13.32 13.94
CA ASN A 497 28.35 -13.09 13.50
C ASN A 497 27.49 -14.37 13.61
N ILE A 498 28.04 -15.52 13.20
CA ILE A 498 27.37 -16.82 13.37
C ILE A 498 27.12 -17.12 14.86
N TYR A 499 28.11 -16.86 15.72
CA TYR A 499 27.98 -17.08 17.15
C TYR A 499 26.92 -16.18 17.79
N ILE A 500 26.88 -14.90 17.40
CA ILE A 500 25.87 -13.94 17.89
C ILE A 500 24.47 -14.41 17.50
N VAL A 501 24.23 -14.80 16.24
CA VAL A 501 22.91 -15.31 15.82
C VAL A 501 22.55 -16.62 16.51
N GLU A 502 23.53 -17.48 16.81
CA GLU A 502 23.31 -18.75 17.51
C GLU A 502 22.93 -18.55 19.00
N LYS A 503 23.42 -17.48 19.64
CA LYS A 503 23.26 -17.20 21.07
C LYS A 503 22.26 -16.10 21.40
N HIS A 504 21.95 -15.26 20.43
CA HIS A 504 20.97 -14.19 20.56
C HIS A 504 19.94 -14.22 19.41
N PRO A 505 19.29 -15.37 19.16
CA PRO A 505 18.44 -15.56 17.99
C PRO A 505 17.23 -14.62 17.94
N PHE A 506 16.58 -14.36 19.08
CA PHE A 506 15.36 -13.54 19.10
C PHE A 506 15.68 -12.07 18.89
N SER A 507 16.71 -11.54 19.55
CA SER A 507 17.14 -10.15 19.30
C SER A 507 17.70 -9.96 17.89
N CYS A 508 18.42 -10.94 17.31
CA CYS A 508 18.88 -10.86 15.94
C CYS A 508 17.73 -10.80 14.92
N TRP A 509 16.65 -11.56 15.14
CA TRP A 509 15.45 -11.47 14.31
C TRP A 509 14.77 -10.10 14.41
N MET A 510 14.72 -9.51 15.61
CA MET A 510 14.19 -8.14 15.79
C MET A 510 15.04 -7.11 15.04
N VAL A 511 16.37 -7.24 15.11
CA VAL A 511 17.30 -6.38 14.38
C VAL A 511 17.14 -6.57 12.87
N ASP A 512 16.93 -7.80 12.41
CA ASP A 512 16.73 -8.10 10.99
C ASP A 512 15.51 -7.39 10.40
N ILE A 513 14.37 -7.41 11.10
CA ILE A 513 13.17 -6.64 10.74
C ILE A 513 13.46 -5.14 10.79
N SER A 514 14.20 -4.71 11.81
CA SER A 514 14.53 -3.30 11.99
C SER A 514 15.37 -2.73 10.84
N LEU A 515 16.31 -3.53 10.33
CA LEU A 515 17.14 -3.18 9.19
C LEU A 515 16.30 -3.08 7.92
N GLU A 516 15.33 -3.98 7.73
CA GLU A 516 14.41 -3.93 6.60
C GLU A 516 13.57 -2.64 6.62
N ILE A 517 13.04 -2.25 7.78
CA ILE A 517 12.29 -1.01 7.96
C ILE A 517 13.19 0.21 7.69
N CYS A 518 14.43 0.23 8.21
CA CYS A 518 15.36 1.34 7.99
C CYS A 518 15.74 1.49 6.51
N ILE A 519 16.03 0.37 5.85
CA ILE A 519 16.31 0.33 4.41
C ILE A 519 15.10 0.86 3.65
N HIS A 520 13.91 0.32 3.90
CA HIS A 520 12.69 0.72 3.21
C HIS A 520 12.35 2.20 3.41
N TYR A 521 12.52 2.74 4.63
CA TYR A 521 12.37 4.17 4.91
C TYR A 521 13.31 5.02 4.06
N LEU A 522 14.60 4.64 3.95
CA LEU A 522 15.53 5.38 3.11
C LEU A 522 15.13 5.31 1.64
N LEU A 523 14.71 4.14 1.15
CA LEU A 523 14.29 3.94 -0.23
C LEU A 523 13.03 4.73 -0.59
N ILE A 524 12.05 4.81 0.31
CA ILE A 524 10.86 5.66 0.13
C ILE A 524 11.26 7.13 -0.02
N GLY A 525 12.28 7.61 0.71
CA GLY A 525 12.72 8.99 0.59
C GLY A 525 13.21 9.38 -0.82
N PHE A 526 13.72 8.41 -1.62
CA PHE A 526 14.01 8.64 -3.03
C PHE A 526 12.73 8.76 -3.87
N GLN A 527 11.73 7.91 -3.61
CA GLN A 527 10.44 7.96 -4.31
C GLN A 527 9.68 9.26 -4.07
N LEU A 528 9.84 9.84 -2.88
CA LEU A 528 9.25 11.11 -2.49
C LEU A 528 10.12 12.32 -2.85
N GLU A 529 11.26 12.10 -3.52
CA GLU A 529 12.22 13.15 -3.90
C GLU A 529 12.65 14.04 -2.72
N ILE A 530 12.78 13.45 -1.53
CA ILE A 530 13.15 14.17 -0.30
C ILE A 530 14.65 14.50 -0.26
N TYR A 531 15.46 13.73 -0.98
CA TYR A 531 16.91 13.89 -0.99
C TYR A 531 17.36 14.76 -2.15
N SER A 532 18.15 15.77 -1.82
CA SER A 532 18.91 16.51 -2.82
C SER A 532 20.09 15.69 -3.35
N ILE A 533 20.62 16.10 -4.50
CA ILE A 533 21.77 15.43 -5.14
C ILE A 533 23.01 15.49 -4.23
N SER A 534 23.16 16.57 -3.45
CA SER A 534 24.27 16.75 -2.51
C SER A 534 24.19 15.82 -1.28
N GLU A 535 23.01 15.29 -0.95
CA GLU A 535 22.81 14.32 0.14
C GLU A 535 22.98 12.87 -0.33
N CYS A 536 22.96 12.61 -1.64
CA CYS A 536 23.00 11.24 -2.16
C CYS A 536 24.25 10.46 -1.71
N SER A 537 25.38 11.13 -1.52
CA SER A 537 26.62 10.50 -1.01
C SER A 537 26.44 9.92 0.40
N MET A 538 25.87 10.68 1.33
CA MET A 538 25.60 10.22 2.69
C MET A 538 24.49 9.17 2.74
N ILE A 539 23.42 9.34 1.94
CA ILE A 539 22.30 8.38 1.89
C ILE A 539 22.79 7.02 1.37
N PHE A 540 23.50 6.97 0.23
CA PHE A 540 24.01 5.70 -0.31
C PHE A 540 25.08 5.09 0.58
N TRP A 541 25.92 5.89 1.24
CA TRP A 541 26.88 5.39 2.22
C TRP A 541 26.21 4.69 3.40
N TYR A 542 25.17 5.30 3.96
CA TYR A 542 24.43 4.71 5.07
C TYR A 542 23.61 3.50 4.61
N LEU A 543 23.03 3.56 3.41
CA LEU A 543 22.32 2.44 2.80
C LEU A 543 23.25 1.24 2.60
N ASN A 544 24.47 1.46 2.10
CA ASN A 544 25.50 0.42 1.97
C ASN A 544 25.88 -0.19 3.33
N PHE A 545 25.93 0.62 4.39
CA PHE A 545 26.12 0.11 5.76
C PHE A 545 24.98 -0.81 6.20
N LEU A 546 23.72 -0.38 6.02
CA LEU A 546 22.54 -1.17 6.38
C LEU A 546 22.43 -2.48 5.57
N THR A 547 22.61 -2.41 4.25
CA THR A 547 22.55 -3.59 3.37
C THR A 547 23.68 -4.56 3.67
N SER A 548 24.88 -4.07 4.02
CA SER A 548 26.00 -4.90 4.45
C SER A 548 25.69 -5.67 5.73
N ILE A 549 25.13 -5.00 6.76
CA ILE A 549 24.74 -5.70 7.98
C ILE A 549 23.64 -6.72 7.68
N LYS A 550 22.60 -6.33 6.92
CA LYS A 550 21.49 -7.22 6.55
C LYS A 550 21.99 -8.48 5.83
N TYR A 551 22.93 -8.35 4.90
CA TYR A 551 23.55 -9.50 4.23
C TYR A 551 24.32 -10.38 5.23
N GLN A 552 25.16 -9.79 6.08
CA GLN A 552 25.96 -10.53 7.05
C GLN A 552 25.09 -11.28 8.08
N THR A 553 24.04 -10.65 8.60
CA THR A 553 23.12 -11.26 9.57
C THR A 553 22.29 -12.37 8.93
N ALA A 554 21.76 -12.14 7.72
CA ALA A 554 21.02 -13.16 6.97
C ALA A 554 21.89 -14.36 6.60
N TYR A 555 23.16 -14.12 6.24
CA TYR A 555 24.13 -15.18 5.97
C TYR A 555 24.39 -16.03 7.22
N ALA A 556 24.67 -15.38 8.35
CA ALA A 556 24.88 -16.04 9.63
C ALA A 556 23.64 -16.87 10.05
N ALA A 557 22.45 -16.31 9.90
CA ALA A 557 21.17 -16.96 10.21
C ALA A 557 20.94 -18.20 9.33
N THR A 558 21.23 -18.11 8.03
CA THR A 558 21.18 -19.26 7.11
C THR A 558 22.10 -20.39 7.57
N ILE A 559 23.35 -20.08 7.95
CA ILE A 559 24.29 -21.08 8.47
C ILE A 559 23.78 -21.73 9.77
N VAL A 560 23.24 -20.93 10.71
CA VAL A 560 22.65 -21.44 11.96
C VAL A 560 21.47 -22.37 11.67
N LYS A 561 20.60 -22.00 10.72
CA LYS A 561 19.48 -22.84 10.26
C LYS A 561 19.97 -24.20 9.73
N MET A 562 21.06 -24.21 8.96
CA MET A 562 21.68 -25.46 8.49
C MET A 562 22.19 -26.32 9.64
N LYS A 563 22.91 -25.72 10.61
CA LYS A 563 23.39 -26.43 11.80
C LYS A 563 22.22 -27.04 12.59
N ASN A 564 21.15 -26.28 12.80
CA ASN A 564 19.95 -26.74 13.50
C ASN A 564 19.31 -27.96 12.78
N LYS A 565 19.28 -27.95 11.44
CA LYS A 565 18.81 -29.08 10.64
C LYS A 565 19.72 -30.32 10.76
N GLU A 566 21.04 -30.14 10.77
CA GLU A 566 21.99 -31.23 10.99
C GLU A 566 21.82 -31.86 12.38
N ILE A 567 21.71 -31.03 13.42
CA ILE A 567 21.48 -31.47 14.81
C ILE A 567 20.16 -32.25 14.94
N ALA A 568 19.11 -31.83 14.22
CA ALA A 568 17.84 -32.56 14.19
C ALA A 568 17.97 -33.94 13.53
N LYS A 569 18.78 -34.07 12.47
CA LYS A 569 19.08 -35.36 11.82
C LYS A 569 19.92 -36.29 12.71
N THR A 570 20.94 -35.76 13.39
CA THR A 570 21.80 -36.57 14.29
C THR A 570 21.03 -37.08 15.51
N ASN A 571 20.14 -36.27 16.07
CA ASN A 571 19.31 -36.67 17.22
C ASN A 571 18.30 -37.78 16.85
N LYS A 572 17.72 -37.76 15.63
CA LYS A 572 16.89 -38.88 15.13
C LYS A 572 17.67 -40.19 14.99
N ASN A 573 18.94 -40.11 14.61
CA ASN A 573 19.81 -41.28 14.45
C ASN A 573 20.39 -41.81 15.78
N GLN A 574 20.47 -40.97 16.83
CA GLN A 574 20.96 -41.38 18.15
C GLN A 574 19.89 -42.05 19.04
N VAL A 575 18.59 -41.80 18.80
CA VAL A 575 17.51 -42.53 19.50
C VAL A 575 17.57 -44.05 19.21
N ASN A 576 18.21 -44.48 18.11
CA ASN A 576 18.37 -45.90 17.76
C ASN A 576 19.68 -46.56 18.21
N LYS A 577 20.57 -45.87 18.93
CA LYS A 577 21.76 -46.50 19.53
C LYS A 577 22.03 -45.92 20.91
N SER A 578 21.64 -46.66 21.94
CA SER A 578 22.16 -46.51 23.30
C SER A 578 23.69 -46.58 23.25
N PHE A 579 24.36 -45.50 23.68
CA PHE A 579 25.82 -45.45 23.73
C PHE A 579 26.29 -45.20 25.16
N VAL A 580 26.92 -46.23 25.73
CA VAL A 580 27.71 -46.14 26.96
C VAL A 580 28.97 -45.29 26.68
N PRO A 581 29.33 -44.31 27.52
CA PRO A 581 30.45 -43.43 27.24
C PRO A 581 31.79 -44.13 27.51
N ARG A 582 32.61 -44.35 26.48
CA ARG A 582 34.05 -44.64 26.63
C ARG A 582 34.86 -43.40 26.29
N LYS A 583 35.48 -42.78 27.30
CA LYS A 583 36.52 -41.76 27.13
C LYS A 583 37.74 -42.40 26.44
N LYS A 584 38.14 -41.89 25.28
CA LYS A 584 39.45 -42.17 24.68
C LYS A 584 40.19 -40.85 24.42
N ASN A 585 41.40 -40.74 24.96
CA ASN A 585 42.33 -39.65 24.67
C ASN A 585 42.64 -39.62 23.16
N ILE A 586 42.39 -38.48 22.51
CA ILE A 586 42.53 -38.30 21.06
C ILE A 586 43.95 -37.81 20.76
N SER A 587 44.68 -38.49 19.88
CA SER A 587 46.04 -38.10 19.47
C SER A 587 46.05 -36.86 18.55
N LYS A 588 47.12 -36.06 18.59
CA LYS A 588 47.30 -34.81 17.80
C LYS A 588 47.08 -35.01 16.28
N LYS A 589 47.43 -36.17 15.71
CA LYS A 589 47.16 -36.53 14.30
C LYS A 589 45.66 -36.74 13.99
N LYS A 590 44.89 -37.23 14.96
CA LYS A 590 43.42 -37.37 14.84
C LYS A 590 42.71 -36.03 15.02
N MET A 591 43.24 -35.13 15.86
CA MET A 591 42.76 -33.74 15.96
C MET A 591 42.97 -32.97 14.64
N ALA A 592 44.14 -33.11 13.99
CA ALA A 592 44.38 -32.51 12.68
C ALA A 592 43.44 -33.03 11.59
N LYS A 593 43.21 -34.36 11.53
CA LYS A 593 42.21 -34.97 10.61
C LYS A 593 40.76 -34.56 10.92
N ASN A 594 40.42 -34.34 12.19
CA ASN A 594 39.10 -33.81 12.57
C ASN A 594 38.95 -32.35 12.17
N ARG A 595 39.98 -31.52 12.37
CA ARG A 595 40.00 -30.11 11.96
C ARG A 595 39.90 -29.96 10.44
N GLU A 596 40.57 -30.81 9.67
CA GLU A 596 40.47 -30.84 8.21
C GLU A 596 39.07 -31.29 7.72
N LYS A 597 38.43 -32.23 8.44
CA LYS A 597 37.04 -32.63 8.19
C LYS A 597 36.04 -31.53 8.57
N GLU A 598 36.28 -30.79 9.64
CA GLU A 598 35.48 -29.63 10.03
C GLU A 598 35.62 -28.48 9.04
N LEU A 599 36.83 -28.20 8.54
CA LEU A 599 37.10 -27.24 7.48
C LEU A 599 36.39 -27.61 6.16
N LYS A 600 36.42 -28.90 5.76
CA LYS A 600 35.68 -29.38 4.59
C LYS A 600 34.16 -29.29 4.79
N LYS A 601 33.65 -29.59 5.98
CA LYS A 601 32.24 -29.40 6.33
C LYS A 601 31.83 -27.93 6.32
N GLN A 602 32.66 -27.03 6.85
CA GLN A 602 32.42 -25.59 6.81
C GLN A 602 32.36 -25.07 5.38
N LYS A 603 33.27 -25.49 4.50
CA LYS A 603 33.22 -25.10 3.08
C LYS A 603 31.94 -25.56 2.37
N VAL A 604 31.49 -26.79 2.61
CA VAL A 604 30.23 -27.31 2.06
C VAL A 604 29.00 -26.57 2.63
N LEU A 605 29.02 -26.19 3.90
CA LEU A 605 27.98 -25.36 4.51
C LEU A 605 27.94 -23.95 3.90
N GLN A 606 29.10 -23.37 3.57
CA GLN A 606 29.22 -22.06 2.93
C GLN A 606 28.69 -22.07 1.48
N GLU A 607 29.00 -23.10 0.69
CA GLU A 607 28.51 -23.24 -0.69
C GLU A 607 26.99 -23.46 -0.75
N ASN A 608 26.43 -24.21 0.22
CA ASN A 608 25.00 -24.43 0.32
C ASN A 608 24.21 -23.22 0.85
N ALA A 609 24.88 -22.21 1.44
CA ALA A 609 24.25 -21.00 1.98
C ALA A 609 23.94 -19.93 0.93
N ASN A 610 24.45 -20.09 -0.29
CA ASN A 610 24.18 -19.18 -1.40
C ASN A 610 22.79 -19.45 -2.00
N THR A 611 21.72 -19.25 -1.24
CA THR A 611 20.35 -19.30 -1.76
C THR A 611 20.08 -18.11 -2.69
N PHE A 612 19.05 -18.19 -3.53
CA PHE A 612 18.61 -17.09 -4.40
C PHE A 612 18.47 -15.77 -3.61
N TYR A 613 17.79 -15.79 -2.46
CA TYR A 613 17.61 -14.60 -1.63
C TYR A 613 18.93 -14.07 -1.06
N MET A 614 19.86 -14.95 -0.67
CA MET A 614 21.20 -14.51 -0.22
C MET A 614 22.01 -13.87 -1.35
N LEU A 615 21.92 -14.41 -2.57
CA LEU A 615 22.56 -13.80 -3.75
C LEU A 615 21.91 -12.45 -4.09
N PHE A 616 20.60 -12.31 -3.91
CA PHE A 616 19.89 -11.04 -4.09
C PHE A 616 20.31 -9.98 -3.08
N LEU A 617 20.41 -10.33 -1.78
CA LEU A 617 20.93 -9.40 -0.76
C LEU A 617 22.39 -8.99 -1.05
N HIS A 618 23.21 -9.94 -1.51
CA HIS A 618 24.58 -9.64 -1.92
C HIS A 618 24.61 -8.69 -3.12
N LEU A 619 23.73 -8.89 -4.11
CA LEU A 619 23.59 -8.00 -5.25
C LEU A 619 23.22 -6.58 -4.83
N GLN A 620 22.25 -6.42 -3.91
CA GLN A 620 21.85 -5.11 -3.38
C GLN A 620 22.99 -4.42 -2.62
N GLN A 621 23.73 -5.16 -1.80
CA GLN A 621 24.92 -4.66 -1.11
C GLN A 621 25.98 -4.17 -2.11
N GLU A 622 26.33 -4.99 -3.09
CA GLU A 622 27.36 -4.64 -4.08
C GLU A 622 26.96 -3.45 -4.95
N PHE A 623 25.68 -3.36 -5.31
CA PHE A 623 25.18 -2.23 -6.08
C PHE A 623 25.25 -0.93 -5.28
N THR A 624 24.81 -0.94 -4.01
CA THR A 624 24.88 0.23 -3.13
C THR A 624 26.32 0.64 -2.79
N ARG A 625 27.24 -0.34 -2.69
CA ARG A 625 28.69 -0.11 -2.60
C ARG A 625 29.24 0.58 -3.85
N GLY A 626 28.83 0.14 -5.04
CA GLY A 626 29.17 0.77 -6.32
C GLY A 626 28.72 2.23 -6.39
N LEU A 627 27.45 2.49 -6.03
CA LEU A 627 26.90 3.85 -5.97
C LEU A 627 27.62 4.74 -4.96
N THR A 628 27.91 4.23 -3.76
CA THR A 628 28.63 4.99 -2.72
C THR A 628 29.98 5.51 -3.24
N ASN A 629 30.80 4.60 -3.80
CA ASN A 629 32.10 4.96 -4.36
C ASN A 629 31.98 5.96 -5.53
N LEU A 630 30.93 5.81 -6.34
CA LEU A 630 30.67 6.68 -7.47
C LEU A 630 30.29 8.10 -7.03
N PHE A 631 29.37 8.27 -6.06
CA PHE A 631 29.02 9.58 -5.54
C PHE A 631 30.21 10.27 -4.85
N PHE A 632 31.04 9.53 -4.10
CA PHE A 632 32.28 10.06 -3.55
C PHE A 632 33.26 10.52 -4.62
N SER A 633 33.34 9.81 -5.76
CA SER A 633 34.16 10.25 -6.90
C SER A 633 33.63 11.56 -7.50
N PHE A 634 32.31 11.73 -7.60
CA PHE A 634 31.69 12.94 -8.14
C PHE A 634 31.91 14.17 -7.26
N GLU A 635 31.77 14.02 -5.94
CA GLU A 635 32.08 15.09 -5.00
C GLU A 635 33.55 15.51 -5.08
N LYS A 636 34.45 14.53 -5.15
CA LYS A 636 35.90 14.80 -5.21
C LYS A 636 36.31 15.55 -6.48
N ASP A 637 35.69 15.22 -7.62
CA ASP A 637 35.95 15.91 -8.89
C ASP A 637 35.12 17.20 -9.06
N GLY A 638 34.33 17.59 -8.05
CA GLY A 638 33.50 18.78 -8.08
C GLY A 638 32.37 18.73 -9.11
N LEU A 639 31.93 17.51 -9.48
CA LEU A 639 30.81 17.29 -10.41
C LEU A 639 29.45 17.39 -9.71
N VAL A 640 29.43 17.19 -8.40
CA VAL A 640 28.27 17.39 -7.51
C VAL A 640 28.71 18.32 -6.38
N GLU A 641 27.87 19.30 -6.05
CA GLU A 641 28.11 20.16 -4.89
C GLU A 641 28.01 19.34 -3.60
N SER A 642 29.09 19.30 -2.82
CA SER A 642 29.08 18.66 -1.51
C SER A 642 28.49 19.60 -0.46
N ASN A 643 27.64 19.08 0.43
CA ASN A 643 27.10 19.84 1.55
C ASN A 643 28.19 20.38 2.49
N ARG A 644 29.39 19.81 2.48
CA ARG A 644 30.58 20.31 3.22
C ARG A 644 31.05 21.69 2.78
N ASN A 645 30.85 22.00 1.51
CA ASN A 645 31.31 23.24 0.91
C ASN A 645 30.17 24.27 0.81
N SER A 646 28.96 23.89 1.23
CA SER A 646 27.80 24.77 1.28
C SER A 646 28.04 25.86 2.31
N LYS A 647 27.97 27.12 1.88
CA LYS A 647 28.02 28.31 2.76
C LYS A 647 26.64 28.60 3.37
N ALA A 648 25.83 27.59 3.63
CA ALA A 648 24.52 27.77 4.25
C ALA A 648 24.71 28.39 5.65
N LYS A 649 24.09 29.55 5.88
CA LYS A 649 24.33 30.36 7.08
C LYS A 649 23.74 29.76 8.37
N TYR A 650 22.82 28.79 8.26
CA TYR A 650 21.97 28.34 9.36
C TYR A 650 21.97 26.83 9.62
N ILE A 651 22.45 26.01 8.68
CA ILE A 651 22.41 24.54 8.77
C ILE A 651 23.78 23.99 8.38
N ASP A 652 24.34 23.13 9.24
CA ASP A 652 25.57 22.41 8.98
C ASP A 652 25.30 20.98 8.46
N GLU A 653 26.32 20.34 7.89
CA GLU A 653 26.20 18.97 7.35
C GLU A 653 25.89 17.95 8.46
N GLU A 654 26.36 18.19 9.69
CA GLU A 654 26.12 17.32 10.84
C GLU A 654 24.63 17.32 11.25
N GLN A 655 23.97 18.47 11.27
CA GLN A 655 22.53 18.60 11.51
C GLN A 655 21.74 17.88 10.44
N ILE A 656 22.09 18.05 9.16
CA ILE A 656 21.45 17.31 8.06
C ILE A 656 21.61 15.80 8.29
N PHE A 657 22.82 15.34 8.60
CA PHE A 657 23.08 13.93 8.91
C PHE A 657 22.20 13.43 10.07
N ASN A 658 22.11 14.21 11.15
CA ASN A 658 21.31 13.85 12.33
C ASN A 658 19.80 13.88 12.06
N GLU A 659 19.30 14.77 11.20
CA GLU A 659 17.90 14.78 10.78
C GLU A 659 17.53 13.55 9.95
N ARG A 660 18.45 13.09 9.08
CA ARG A 660 18.26 11.91 8.22
C ARG A 660 18.39 10.60 8.99
N PHE A 661 19.46 10.46 9.78
CA PHE A 661 19.86 9.17 10.38
C PHE A 661 19.73 9.11 11.90
N GLY A 662 19.55 10.23 12.59
CA GLY A 662 19.61 10.28 14.06
C GLY A 662 18.59 9.36 14.75
N ARG A 663 17.45 9.09 14.11
CA ARG A 663 16.42 8.15 14.60
C ARG A 663 16.83 6.68 14.50
N PHE A 664 17.83 6.35 13.69
CA PHE A 664 18.35 4.98 13.60
C PHE A 664 19.18 4.59 14.82
N SER A 665 19.63 5.57 15.63
CA SER A 665 20.37 5.30 16.86
C SER A 665 19.58 4.51 17.90
N SER A 666 18.25 4.59 17.89
CA SER A 666 17.39 3.79 18.75
C SER A 666 17.22 2.34 18.26
N VAL A 667 17.57 2.05 17.01
CA VAL A 667 17.18 0.82 16.32
C VAL A 667 18.38 -0.04 15.93
N VAL A 668 19.41 0.58 15.37
CA VAL A 668 20.62 -0.09 14.87
C VAL A 668 21.72 0.04 15.92
N ASN A 669 22.38 -1.06 16.27
CA ASN A 669 23.43 -1.07 17.28
C ASN A 669 24.71 -1.79 16.77
N PRO A 670 25.88 -1.11 16.70
CA PRO A 670 26.06 0.34 16.93
C PRO A 670 25.60 1.17 15.72
N PRO A 671 24.97 2.33 15.93
CA PRO A 671 24.62 3.24 14.85
C PRO A 671 25.87 3.95 14.31
N LYS A 672 25.83 4.35 13.04
CA LYS A 672 26.91 5.14 12.43
C LYS A 672 26.74 6.63 12.75
N THR A 673 27.82 7.26 13.19
CA THR A 673 27.87 8.68 13.54
C THR A 673 28.31 9.53 12.35
N TYR A 674 28.11 10.85 12.44
CA TYR A 674 28.66 11.77 11.46
C TYR A 674 30.20 11.68 11.40
N GLN A 675 30.86 11.44 12.54
CA GLN A 675 32.30 11.24 12.59
C GLN A 675 32.75 10.01 11.77
N ASP A 676 32.03 8.89 11.85
CA ASP A 676 32.28 7.71 11.00
C ASP A 676 32.17 8.06 9.51
N PHE A 677 31.21 8.91 9.14
CA PHE A 677 31.02 9.37 7.78
C PHE A 677 32.22 10.22 7.32
N VAL A 678 32.63 11.20 8.12
CA VAL A 678 33.78 12.08 7.83
C VAL A 678 35.08 11.28 7.71
N GLU A 679 35.34 10.33 8.61
CA GLU A 679 36.53 9.48 8.55
C GLU A 679 36.59 8.67 7.25
N LYS A 680 35.47 8.06 6.85
CA LYS A 680 35.39 7.23 5.64
C LYS A 680 35.37 8.04 4.34
N THR A 681 35.07 9.33 4.43
CA THR A 681 35.06 10.28 3.30
C THR A 681 36.23 11.26 3.37
N ASN A 682 37.25 10.98 4.18
CA ASN A 682 38.43 11.83 4.26
C ASN A 682 39.24 11.73 2.94
N TYR A 683 38.89 12.61 2.00
CA TYR A 683 39.36 12.65 0.61
C TYR A 683 40.87 12.84 0.34
N PRO A 684 41.74 13.33 1.24
CA PRO A 684 43.15 13.59 0.91
C PRO A 684 43.95 12.35 0.50
N GLN A 685 43.59 11.16 1.01
CA GLN A 685 44.41 9.95 0.85
C GLN A 685 44.02 9.08 -0.36
N ILE A 686 42.83 9.25 -0.95
CA ILE A 686 42.29 8.33 -1.97
C ILE A 686 42.03 9.09 -3.27
N GLU A 687 42.78 8.81 -4.34
CA GLU A 687 42.56 9.43 -5.66
C GLU A 687 41.16 9.15 -6.23
N SER A 688 40.58 10.09 -7.00
CA SER A 688 39.27 9.87 -7.64
C SER A 688 39.30 8.73 -8.66
N SER A 689 40.46 8.50 -9.31
CA SER A 689 40.74 7.36 -10.18
C SER A 689 40.47 6.00 -9.49
N VAL A 690 40.89 5.86 -8.23
CA VAL A 690 40.72 4.65 -7.41
C VAL A 690 39.26 4.44 -7.05
N LEU A 691 38.53 5.51 -6.72
CA LEU A 691 37.10 5.43 -6.42
C LEU A 691 36.28 4.96 -7.64
N TYR A 692 36.60 5.46 -8.84
CA TYR A 692 35.98 4.96 -10.08
C TYR A 692 36.31 3.49 -10.34
N GLN A 693 37.54 3.06 -10.09
CA GLN A 693 37.92 1.64 -10.23
C GLN A 693 37.17 0.76 -9.22
N ASN A 694 37.01 1.21 -7.98
CA ASN A 694 36.25 0.49 -6.96
C ASN A 694 34.76 0.39 -7.31
N ALA A 695 34.18 1.46 -7.87
CA ALA A 695 32.82 1.45 -8.40
C ALA A 695 32.69 0.44 -9.57
N LEU A 696 33.62 0.47 -10.54
CA LEU A 696 33.66 -0.48 -11.65
C LEU A 696 33.78 -1.94 -11.18
N ASN A 697 34.65 -2.20 -10.19
CA ASN A 697 34.83 -3.53 -9.63
C ASN A 697 33.54 -4.03 -8.96
N SER A 698 32.86 -3.16 -8.19
CA SER A 698 31.58 -3.49 -7.55
C SER A 698 30.50 -3.80 -8.61
N PHE A 699 30.37 -2.98 -9.66
CA PHE A 699 29.39 -3.26 -10.73
C PHE A 699 29.73 -4.51 -11.55
N LYS A 700 31.01 -4.85 -11.74
CA LYS A 700 31.42 -6.13 -12.36
C LYS A 700 31.09 -7.31 -11.45
N GLU A 701 31.25 -7.17 -10.15
CA GLU A 701 30.84 -8.17 -9.15
C GLU A 701 29.32 -8.38 -9.19
N CYS A 702 28.52 -7.30 -9.26
CA CYS A 702 27.07 -7.39 -9.51
C CYS A 702 26.75 -8.22 -10.77
N GLN A 703 27.45 -7.99 -11.89
CA GLN A 703 27.24 -8.77 -13.12
C GLN A 703 27.56 -10.26 -12.94
N GLN A 704 28.58 -10.60 -12.15
CA GLN A 704 28.91 -12.00 -11.83
C GLN A 704 27.81 -12.63 -10.96
N ILE A 705 27.32 -11.92 -9.95
CA ILE A 705 26.22 -12.38 -9.09
C ILE A 705 24.94 -12.58 -9.92
N CYS A 706 24.60 -11.65 -10.82
CA CYS A 706 23.45 -11.82 -11.72
C CYS A 706 23.55 -13.09 -12.57
N LYS A 707 24.75 -13.43 -13.08
CA LYS A 707 24.98 -14.69 -13.81
C LYS A 707 24.76 -15.91 -12.91
N GLN A 708 25.28 -15.89 -11.67
CA GLN A 708 25.05 -16.98 -10.71
C GLN A 708 23.56 -17.16 -10.38
N ILE A 709 22.80 -16.07 -10.32
CA ILE A 709 21.35 -16.10 -10.14
C ILE A 709 20.67 -16.71 -11.38
N GLU A 710 21.04 -16.30 -12.60
CA GLU A 710 20.50 -16.83 -13.86
C GLU A 710 20.78 -18.33 -14.05
N ASP A 711 22.00 -18.79 -13.73
CA ASP A 711 22.37 -20.21 -13.79
C ASP A 711 21.49 -21.05 -12.84
N ARG A 712 21.10 -20.48 -11.70
CA ARG A 712 20.18 -21.11 -10.73
C ARG A 712 18.71 -21.03 -11.13
N LYS A 713 18.28 -19.99 -11.86
CA LYS A 713 16.90 -19.87 -12.39
C LYS A 713 16.50 -21.07 -13.23
N SER A 714 17.44 -21.71 -13.94
CA SER A 714 17.18 -22.94 -14.71
C SER A 714 16.66 -24.12 -13.87
N LYS A 715 16.80 -24.07 -12.54
CA LYS A 715 16.33 -25.09 -11.59
C LYS A 715 15.04 -24.69 -10.84
N PHE A 716 14.48 -23.51 -11.15
CA PHE A 716 13.37 -22.91 -10.41
C PHE A 716 12.17 -22.66 -11.34
N GLU A 717 11.03 -23.29 -11.05
CA GLU A 717 9.82 -23.22 -11.90
C GLU A 717 8.96 -21.96 -11.66
N THR A 718 9.23 -21.16 -10.63
CA THR A 718 8.45 -19.95 -10.36
C THR A 718 9.10 -18.71 -10.95
N LYS A 719 8.40 -18.05 -11.89
CA LYS A 719 8.63 -16.63 -12.25
C LYS A 719 8.40 -15.80 -10.97
N SER A 720 9.44 -15.58 -10.18
CA SER A 720 9.37 -14.75 -8.98
C SER A 720 9.53 -13.27 -9.35
N CYS A 721 8.83 -12.35 -8.66
CA CYS A 721 8.99 -10.90 -8.87
C CYS A 721 10.44 -10.41 -8.67
N LEU A 722 11.20 -11.11 -7.83
CA LEU A 722 12.63 -10.88 -7.64
C LEU A 722 13.43 -11.08 -8.94
N SER A 723 12.95 -11.91 -9.85
CA SER A 723 13.62 -12.19 -11.11
C SER A 723 13.62 -10.98 -12.06
N ASP A 724 12.57 -10.14 -11.98
CA ASP A 724 12.41 -8.89 -12.72
C ASP A 724 13.29 -7.79 -12.12
N GLU A 725 13.33 -7.68 -10.79
CA GLU A 725 14.19 -6.72 -10.08
C GLU A 725 15.68 -6.98 -10.38
N VAL A 726 16.11 -8.25 -10.40
CA VAL A 726 17.48 -8.62 -10.81
C VAL A 726 17.76 -8.23 -12.26
N ALA A 727 16.78 -8.32 -13.17
CA ALA A 727 16.95 -7.92 -14.56
C ALA A 727 17.13 -6.40 -14.70
N ILE A 728 16.36 -5.61 -13.93
CA ILE A 728 16.50 -4.14 -13.88
C ILE A 728 17.88 -3.77 -13.32
N ILE A 729 18.30 -4.37 -12.20
CA ILE A 729 19.62 -4.11 -11.60
C ILE A 729 20.75 -4.46 -12.58
N LYS A 730 20.64 -5.58 -13.30
CA LYS A 730 21.63 -5.99 -14.32
C LYS A 730 21.76 -4.96 -15.43
N ARG A 731 20.64 -4.40 -15.90
CA ARG A 731 20.61 -3.32 -16.91
C ARG A 731 21.27 -2.05 -16.38
N LEU A 732 20.88 -1.60 -15.19
CA LEU A 732 21.46 -0.41 -14.55
C LEU A 732 22.96 -0.56 -14.29
N CYS A 733 23.44 -1.75 -13.89
CA CYS A 733 24.88 -2.01 -13.75
C CYS A 733 25.62 -1.76 -15.07
N PHE A 734 25.09 -2.28 -16.18
CA PHE A 734 25.70 -2.12 -17.50
C PHE A 734 25.73 -0.65 -17.93
N GLU A 735 24.62 0.06 -17.76
CA GLU A 735 24.51 1.48 -18.10
C GLU A 735 25.44 2.36 -17.23
N ASN A 736 25.53 2.07 -15.93
CA ASN A 736 26.41 2.80 -15.01
C ASN A 736 27.90 2.52 -15.28
N ILE A 737 28.26 1.31 -15.71
CA ILE A 737 29.63 1.00 -16.20
C ILE A 737 29.96 1.83 -17.44
N ILE A 738 29.02 1.94 -18.40
CA ILE A 738 29.21 2.80 -19.58
C ILE A 738 29.39 4.26 -19.16
N GLY A 739 28.57 4.75 -18.23
CA GLY A 739 28.68 6.10 -17.68
C GLY A 739 30.06 6.40 -17.09
N ILE A 740 30.61 5.49 -16.28
CA ILE A 740 31.96 5.65 -15.71
C ILE A 740 33.03 5.69 -16.82
N ASN A 741 32.93 4.81 -17.81
CA ASN A 741 33.88 4.79 -18.93
C ASN A 741 33.81 6.07 -19.76
N LEU A 742 32.61 6.63 -19.98
CA LEU A 742 32.41 7.91 -20.67
C LEU A 742 33.06 9.06 -19.89
N ILE A 743 32.85 9.14 -18.57
CA ILE A 743 33.52 10.13 -17.71
C ILE A 743 35.04 10.03 -17.86
N SER A 744 35.60 8.82 -17.85
CA SER A 744 37.04 8.62 -18.02
C SER A 744 37.54 9.12 -19.38
N SER A 745 36.74 8.96 -20.44
CA SER A 745 37.06 9.41 -21.80
C SER A 745 36.95 10.93 -21.98
N ILE A 746 35.93 11.56 -21.38
CA ILE A 746 35.70 13.01 -21.43
C ILE A 746 36.81 13.72 -20.65
N LYS A 747 37.16 13.21 -19.48
CA LYS A 747 38.29 13.74 -18.69
C LYS A 747 39.62 13.64 -19.42
N LYS A 748 39.86 12.56 -20.19
CA LYS A 748 41.05 12.44 -21.06
C LYS A 748 41.09 13.49 -22.17
N LYS A 749 39.94 14.02 -22.59
CA LYS A 749 39.83 15.11 -23.58
C LYS A 749 39.96 16.51 -22.95
N GLY A 750 39.97 16.63 -21.62
CA GLY A 750 40.09 17.90 -20.90
C GLY A 750 38.76 18.60 -20.59
N ASP A 751 37.62 18.01 -20.98
CA ASP A 751 36.29 18.56 -20.74
C ASP A 751 35.76 18.20 -19.34
N LYS A 752 34.87 19.04 -18.77
CA LYS A 752 34.15 18.75 -17.53
C LYS A 752 32.83 18.03 -17.85
N PRO A 753 32.66 16.75 -17.50
CA PRO A 753 31.42 16.03 -17.76
C PRO A 753 30.27 16.62 -16.94
N ARG A 754 29.08 16.74 -17.54
CA ARG A 754 27.84 17.04 -16.81
C ARG A 754 27.12 15.74 -16.50
N ILE A 755 26.66 15.60 -15.25
CA ILE A 755 25.98 14.40 -14.76
C ILE A 755 24.52 14.74 -14.51
N THR A 756 23.61 13.95 -15.08
CA THR A 756 22.19 13.98 -14.76
C THR A 756 21.77 12.63 -14.21
N LEU A 757 21.12 12.63 -13.04
CA LEU A 757 20.52 11.44 -12.44
C LEU A 757 19.13 11.22 -13.03
N ARG A 758 18.81 9.97 -13.38
CA ARG A 758 17.46 9.57 -13.80
C ARG A 758 17.03 8.34 -13.02
N PHE A 759 15.77 8.34 -12.59
CA PHE A 759 15.14 7.23 -11.86
C PHE A 759 14.07 6.52 -12.71
N ASP A 760 14.08 6.74 -14.03
CA ASP A 760 13.07 6.26 -14.98
C ASP A 760 12.90 4.72 -14.96
N GLN A 761 13.98 3.96 -14.75
CA GLN A 761 13.95 2.49 -14.75
C GLN A 761 13.70 1.88 -13.38
N HIS A 762 13.97 2.61 -12.29
CA HIS A 762 13.83 2.11 -10.93
C HIS A 762 13.60 3.28 -9.95
N PRO A 763 12.62 3.20 -9.03
CA PRO A 763 12.26 4.31 -8.14
C PRO A 763 13.34 4.85 -7.18
N TRP A 764 14.53 4.26 -7.12
CA TRP A 764 15.60 4.65 -6.18
C TRP A 764 17.01 4.26 -6.64
N LEU A 765 17.17 3.46 -7.70
CA LEU A 765 18.47 3.14 -8.27
C LEU A 765 18.70 4.07 -9.47
N PRO A 766 19.64 5.03 -9.37
CA PRO A 766 19.83 6.00 -10.44
C PRO A 766 20.55 5.39 -11.64
N GLN A 767 20.11 5.79 -12.82
CA GLN A 767 20.87 5.74 -14.06
C GLN A 767 21.65 7.06 -14.19
N PHE A 768 22.96 6.97 -14.44
CA PHE A 768 23.79 8.14 -14.71
C PHE A 768 23.86 8.41 -16.21
N LYS A 769 23.36 9.58 -16.64
CA LYS A 769 23.64 10.09 -17.99
C LYS A 769 24.75 11.13 -17.91
N VAL A 770 25.73 10.96 -18.80
CA VAL A 770 26.92 11.79 -18.90
C VAL A 770 26.84 12.55 -20.22
N SER A 771 26.84 13.88 -20.15
CA SER A 771 26.92 14.75 -21.32
C SER A 771 28.22 15.55 -21.32
N HIS A 772 28.59 16.03 -22.51
CA HIS A 772 29.65 17.03 -22.68
C HIS A 772 29.25 18.37 -22.05
#